data_AF-A0A7J6G0C0-F1
#
_entry.id   AF-A0A7J6G0C0-F1
#
_cell.length_a   1.000
_cell.length_b   1.000
_cell.length_c   1.000
_cell.angle_alpha   90.00
_cell.angle_beta   90.00
_cell.angle_gamma   90.00
#
_symmetry.space_group_name_H-M   'P 1'
#
loop_
_entity.id
_entity.type
_entity.pdbx_description
1 polymer ?
#
loop_
_entity_poly.entity_id
_entity_poly.type
_entity_poly.pdbx_seq_one_letter_code
_entity_poly.pdbx_strand_id
1 'polypeptide(L)'
;IVGDEDARVFRDRWVTGFGPTSVHHARYRACLYFHSGVKSLLLFLMHMNPAEAEATLLSLSQSQQPYQACKYILENSLVANARFQAAAAIRDAAIREWSVLTSDDKRNLISFCLCYVMQHANSPEGYVQAKVSSVAAQLLKRGWLDFAVNQAVSGIHGVDVQFYGINFLESLVSEFSPSTSSAMGLPREFHELCRKSLEKDHLKTFYCWVRDAALSVTNRIIESDSEVPEVKVCSGAIRLMLQILNWDFSTNSRRAAVSAFSVGVREDSDSSKRSECNLVQPGPAWREVLVTSSHIGWLLSLYAALRQKFSCEGYWLDCPLAVSARKLIVQFCSLTGTIFPSDNVQMHEHHLLQLLSGIIQWIDPPDVVSKAIENGKSESEMLDGCRGLLSIATITNPSVFDQLLKSVRPFGTLTLLSTLMSEVVKNLTTNNSEEETWSWEARDILLDTWTALLVPLNKDGGITLLPPEGRIAAAKLFALIVECELTVAAASAFNDDVDSSYLQASISAMDERLGSYALIARAAIDVTIPLLTTLFSERFARLTKGRGIDDQTETLEEIYSLLLITGHVISDEGEGETPLIPNAIQTHFSDIVEAEQHPVIILSSSIVGFAEQSLNPEIRASVFSPRLMEAVIWFLGRWSCTYIMPPEENTDTNSKKVLMTFFGLHNQGKLVLDIIIRISLTALVTYPGEKDLQALTCYQLLHSLVQRKHICAHLVQLDSWRDLASAFANDKTLLLLNTVHQRSLAQTLVRSASGLSNLELSNQYVRNLMGHMTTYFVELSTKNDFKSVAQQPDIIHSVSCLLERLRGAANASEPRTQKAIYELGFSVMNPILVLLDVYKHESAVVYLLLKFVVDWVDGQISYLEAQETAAVVNFCTNLIHLYSSHNIGKISISLSSSLLSEAKTDKYKDLRALLQLLSNLCSKDLVDFSSDSADSPGTNISQVVYYGLHIVTPLITLDLLKYPKLCYDYFSLLSHMLEVYPETVAKLNKEAFSHVIGTIEFGLHHQDTEVIDMCLRSLRAIASYHYADTNGGRLGLGSNAAEGILGQFLRSLLQLLLFEDYSPDLISSAADALLPLLLCEQTLYQRLGHELIERQPNPTFKSRLANALHSLTSANQLSSTLDRKNFHIFRKNLNSFLIEVRGFLQTK
;
A
#
# COMPACT_ATOMS: atom_id res chain seq x y z
N ILE A 1 45.31 -27.45 23.90
CA ILE A 1 46.30 -27.25 24.98
C ILE A 1 47.63 -26.92 24.32
N VAL A 2 47.87 -25.64 24.06
CA VAL A 2 49.12 -24.85 24.11
C VAL A 2 48.66 -23.46 23.67
N GLY A 3 48.20 -22.69 24.64
CA GLY A 3 47.64 -21.36 24.42
C GLY A 3 47.61 -20.68 25.77
N ASP A 4 48.61 -19.83 26.04
CA ASP A 4 48.51 -18.65 26.92
C ASP A 4 49.87 -17.91 27.09
N GLU A 5 51.01 -18.47 26.67
CA GLU A 5 52.30 -17.83 26.95
C GLU A 5 52.77 -16.77 25.92
N ASP A 6 52.36 -16.85 24.65
CA ASP A 6 52.79 -15.85 23.64
C ASP A 6 52.00 -14.53 23.69
N ALA A 7 50.82 -14.53 24.32
CA ALA A 7 49.98 -13.33 24.44
C ALA A 7 50.47 -12.34 25.50
N ARG A 8 51.24 -12.80 26.51
CA ARG A 8 51.79 -11.92 27.56
C ARG A 8 53.05 -11.20 27.14
N VAL A 9 53.87 -11.79 26.26
CA VAL A 9 55.10 -11.14 25.76
C VAL A 9 54.79 -10.00 24.77
N PHE A 10 53.61 -10.01 24.14
CA PHE A 10 53.19 -8.98 23.19
C PHE A 10 52.69 -7.67 23.82
N ARG A 11 52.29 -7.68 25.11
CA ARG A 11 51.73 -6.51 25.79
C ARG A 11 52.82 -5.56 26.34
N ASP A 12 53.99 -6.10 26.69
CA ASP A 12 55.04 -5.33 27.38
C ASP A 12 56.04 -4.59 26.46
N ARG A 13 55.98 -4.79 25.13
CA ARG A 13 56.87 -4.07 24.17
C ARG A 13 56.25 -2.83 23.51
N TRP A 14 55.01 -2.47 23.85
CA TRP A 14 54.32 -1.32 23.26
C TRP A 14 54.61 0.04 23.95
N VAL A 15 55.43 0.08 25.02
CA VAL A 15 55.52 1.28 25.89
C VAL A 15 56.85 2.06 25.79
N THR A 16 57.87 1.61 25.07
CA THR A 16 59.15 2.37 25.01
C THR A 16 59.53 2.77 23.59
N GLY A 17 59.48 4.08 23.35
CA GLY A 17 59.65 4.72 22.04
C GLY A 17 61.02 4.57 21.40
N PHE A 18 61.05 4.80 20.08
CA PHE A 18 62.27 5.01 19.31
C PHE A 18 62.07 6.08 18.24
N GLY A 19 63.10 6.92 18.11
CA GLY A 19 63.15 8.15 17.33
C GLY A 19 63.32 8.01 15.80
N PRO A 20 63.63 9.11 15.10
CA PRO A 20 63.15 9.35 13.75
C PRO A 20 64.19 8.97 12.70
N THR A 21 64.16 7.76 12.15
CA THR A 21 64.74 7.47 10.83
C THR A 21 64.13 6.19 10.23
N SER A 22 63.70 6.28 8.98
CA SER A 22 63.15 5.20 8.11
C SER A 22 61.63 4.94 8.15
N VAL A 23 60.85 5.91 7.67
CA VAL A 23 59.39 5.80 7.48
C VAL A 23 59.01 4.87 6.29
N HIS A 24 59.89 4.70 5.30
CA HIS A 24 59.60 3.88 4.11
C HIS A 24 59.75 2.36 4.32
N HIS A 25 60.70 1.91 5.13
CA HIS A 25 60.90 0.47 5.39
C HIS A 25 59.92 -0.09 6.44
N ALA A 26 59.47 0.74 7.37
CA ALA A 26 58.46 0.35 8.37
C ALA A 26 57.06 0.17 7.76
N ARG A 27 56.65 1.02 6.80
CA ARG A 27 55.37 0.88 6.08
C ARG A 27 55.34 -0.36 5.17
N TYR A 28 56.45 -0.69 4.52
CA TYR A 28 56.55 -1.88 3.67
C TYR A 28 56.55 -3.19 4.47
N ARG A 29 57.20 -3.22 5.66
CA ARG A 29 57.12 -4.35 6.59
C ARG A 29 55.77 -4.46 7.30
N ALA A 30 55.10 -3.34 7.61
CA ALA A 30 53.73 -3.37 8.15
C ALA A 30 52.73 -3.97 7.14
N CYS A 31 52.85 -3.66 5.84
CA CYS A 31 52.07 -4.33 4.79
C CYS A 31 52.37 -5.83 4.66
N LEU A 32 53.63 -6.25 4.83
CA LEU A 32 54.01 -7.67 4.84
C LEU A 32 53.49 -8.42 6.09
N TYR A 33 53.42 -7.78 7.26
CA TYR A 33 52.82 -8.37 8.47
C TYR A 33 51.28 -8.45 8.37
N PHE A 34 50.64 -7.46 7.72
CA PHE A 34 49.21 -7.51 7.37
C PHE A 34 48.90 -8.69 6.42
N HIS A 35 49.89 -9.12 5.64
CA HIS A 35 49.79 -10.22 4.69
C HIS A 35 49.71 -11.62 5.34
N SER A 36 50.26 -11.79 6.55
CA SER A 36 50.07 -13.04 7.32
C SER A 36 48.73 -13.10 8.05
N GLY A 37 48.17 -11.94 8.41
CA GLY A 37 46.86 -11.83 9.05
C GLY A 37 45.72 -12.15 8.08
N VAL A 38 45.65 -11.48 6.93
CA VAL A 38 44.49 -11.57 6.03
C VAL A 38 44.37 -12.93 5.32
N LYS A 39 45.50 -13.59 5.02
CA LYS A 39 45.51 -14.89 4.32
C LYS A 39 45.10 -16.05 5.23
N SER A 40 45.32 -15.92 6.54
CA SER A 40 44.95 -16.93 7.55
C SER A 40 43.67 -16.60 8.32
N LEU A 41 43.27 -15.31 8.45
CA LEU A 41 42.01 -14.92 9.11
C LEU A 41 40.76 -15.20 8.27
N LEU A 42 40.77 -14.93 6.95
CA LEU A 42 39.54 -15.00 6.15
C LEU A 42 39.05 -16.44 5.92
N LEU A 43 39.95 -17.42 5.90
CA LEU A 43 39.61 -18.85 5.79
C LEU A 43 39.28 -19.50 7.15
N PHE A 44 39.68 -18.89 8.28
CA PHE A 44 39.48 -19.46 9.62
C PHE A 44 38.34 -18.79 10.42
N LEU A 45 38.05 -17.49 10.20
CA LEU A 45 37.03 -16.75 10.97
C LEU A 45 35.60 -16.83 10.42
N MET A 46 35.39 -17.02 9.11
CA MET A 46 34.02 -17.07 8.57
C MET A 46 33.19 -18.27 9.06
N HIS A 47 33.83 -19.32 9.59
CA HIS A 47 33.14 -20.48 10.17
C HIS A 47 33.12 -20.53 11.71
N MET A 48 33.94 -19.73 12.42
CA MET A 48 34.09 -19.82 13.88
C MET A 48 33.73 -18.54 14.64
N ASN A 49 33.88 -17.35 14.05
CA ASN A 49 33.53 -16.08 14.71
C ASN A 49 33.25 -14.94 13.69
N PRO A 50 32.03 -14.85 13.13
CA PRO A 50 31.67 -13.89 12.09
C PRO A 50 31.84 -12.42 12.52
N ALA A 51 31.64 -12.11 13.81
CA ALA A 51 31.76 -10.75 14.35
C ALA A 51 33.19 -10.19 14.27
N GLU A 52 34.21 -11.04 14.46
CA GLU A 52 35.61 -10.62 14.41
C GLU A 52 36.12 -10.42 12.96
N ALA A 53 35.62 -11.23 12.02
CA ALA A 53 35.85 -11.03 10.59
C ALA A 53 35.25 -9.71 10.11
N GLU A 54 34.00 -9.42 10.51
CA GLU A 54 33.33 -8.16 10.18
C GLU A 54 34.06 -6.96 10.78
N ALA A 55 34.47 -7.03 12.07
CA ALA A 55 35.27 -5.98 12.71
C ALA A 55 36.59 -5.71 11.98
N THR A 56 37.25 -6.76 11.46
CA THR A 56 38.49 -6.61 10.69
C THR A 56 38.24 -5.91 9.35
N LEU A 57 37.18 -6.30 8.62
CA LEU A 57 36.81 -5.65 7.35
C LEU A 57 36.41 -4.18 7.55
N LEU A 58 35.66 -3.89 8.61
CA LEU A 58 35.32 -2.52 9.01
C LEU A 58 36.56 -1.71 9.38
N SER A 59 37.54 -2.32 10.07
CA SER A 59 38.79 -1.63 10.40
C SER A 59 39.57 -1.22 9.14
N LEU A 60 39.56 -2.05 8.09
CA LEU A 60 40.20 -1.73 6.81
C LEU A 60 39.51 -0.56 6.12
N SER A 61 38.17 -0.56 6.05
CA SER A 61 37.41 0.53 5.42
C SER A 61 37.51 1.86 6.18
N GLN A 62 37.66 1.81 7.51
CA GLN A 62 37.81 2.97 8.38
C GLN A 62 39.26 3.49 8.47
N SER A 63 40.25 2.72 8.01
CA SER A 63 41.66 3.13 8.06
C SER A 63 41.94 4.36 7.17
N GLN A 64 42.93 5.17 7.55
CA GLN A 64 43.32 6.37 6.82
C GLN A 64 44.12 6.01 5.56
N GLN A 65 43.72 6.50 4.39
CA GLN A 65 44.38 6.26 3.10
C GLN A 65 44.70 4.77 2.78
N PRO A 66 43.71 3.85 2.78
CA PRO A 66 43.94 2.43 2.52
C PRO A 66 44.26 2.11 1.04
N TYR A 67 44.29 3.12 0.16
CA TYR A 67 44.31 2.96 -1.28
C TYR A 67 45.45 2.08 -1.79
N GLN A 68 46.68 2.27 -1.29
CA GLN A 68 47.83 1.47 -1.75
C GLN A 68 47.71 0.00 -1.32
N ALA A 69 47.24 -0.25 -0.10
CA ALA A 69 46.99 -1.60 0.38
C ALA A 69 45.86 -2.28 -0.42
N CYS A 70 44.77 -1.56 -0.70
CA CYS A 70 43.66 -2.08 -1.47
C CYS A 70 44.02 -2.34 -2.94
N LYS A 71 44.77 -1.43 -3.58
CA LYS A 71 45.33 -1.65 -4.93
C LYS A 71 46.20 -2.90 -4.97
N TYR A 72 47.09 -3.05 -3.99
CA TYR A 72 47.93 -4.24 -3.88
C TYR A 72 47.10 -5.52 -3.69
N ILE A 73 46.06 -5.50 -2.86
CA ILE A 73 45.14 -6.64 -2.68
C ILE A 73 44.43 -6.96 -4.00
N LEU A 74 43.94 -5.96 -4.73
CA LEU A 74 43.27 -6.12 -6.02
C LEU A 74 44.18 -6.79 -7.07
N GLU A 75 45.45 -6.39 -7.13
CA GLU A 75 46.42 -6.88 -8.13
C GLU A 75 47.02 -8.25 -7.75
N ASN A 76 47.18 -8.57 -6.46
CA ASN A 76 48.00 -9.71 -6.02
C ASN A 76 47.22 -10.80 -5.25
N SER A 77 46.02 -10.51 -4.73
CA SER A 77 45.27 -11.49 -3.94
C SER A 77 44.61 -12.53 -4.84
N LEU A 78 44.86 -13.81 -4.55
CA LEU A 78 44.16 -14.92 -5.19
C LEU A 78 42.73 -15.13 -4.65
N VAL A 79 42.37 -14.47 -3.54
CA VAL A 79 41.03 -14.59 -2.93
C VAL A 79 40.10 -13.51 -3.47
N ALA A 80 39.09 -13.92 -4.23
CA ALA A 80 38.14 -13.02 -4.88
C ALA A 80 37.29 -12.18 -3.90
N ASN A 81 36.87 -12.76 -2.76
CA ASN A 81 36.19 -12.00 -1.69
C ASN A 81 37.08 -10.90 -1.09
N ALA A 82 38.38 -11.14 -0.95
CA ALA A 82 39.30 -10.11 -0.45
C ALA A 82 39.45 -8.96 -1.46
N ARG A 83 39.46 -9.27 -2.77
CA ARG A 83 39.44 -8.27 -3.84
C ARG A 83 38.16 -7.45 -3.84
N PHE A 84 37.00 -8.11 -3.69
CA PHE A 84 35.71 -7.44 -3.55
C PHE A 84 35.67 -6.47 -2.36
N GLN A 85 36.14 -6.91 -1.18
CA GLN A 85 36.19 -6.08 0.02
C GLN A 85 37.21 -4.94 -0.10
N ALA A 86 38.36 -5.17 -0.76
CA ALA A 86 39.32 -4.10 -1.04
C ALA A 86 38.73 -3.03 -1.96
N ALA A 87 37.95 -3.40 -2.98
CA ALA A 87 37.22 -2.45 -3.81
C ALA A 87 36.19 -1.65 -3.00
N ALA A 88 35.45 -2.30 -2.09
CA ALA A 88 34.52 -1.62 -1.18
C ALA A 88 35.24 -0.63 -0.23
N ALA A 89 36.39 -1.03 0.32
CA ALA A 89 37.20 -0.17 1.17
C ALA A 89 37.76 1.05 0.41
N ILE A 90 38.13 0.90 -0.88
CA ILE A 90 38.50 2.05 -1.73
C ILE A 90 37.34 3.04 -1.83
N ARG A 91 36.11 2.56 -2.10
CA ARG A 91 34.92 3.41 -2.15
C ARG A 91 34.72 4.15 -0.84
N ASP A 92 34.65 3.44 0.28
CA ASP A 92 34.33 4.03 1.58
C ASP A 92 35.35 5.08 1.99
N ALA A 93 36.64 4.76 1.84
CA ALA A 93 37.71 5.70 2.13
C ALA A 93 37.75 6.88 1.16
N ALA A 94 37.53 6.66 -0.14
CA ALA A 94 37.53 7.74 -1.12
C ALA A 94 36.34 8.70 -0.95
N ILE A 95 35.14 8.19 -0.64
CA ILE A 95 33.97 9.04 -0.36
C ILE A 95 34.22 9.91 0.88
N ARG A 96 34.78 9.32 1.95
CA ARG A 96 35.12 10.00 3.21
C ARG A 96 36.22 11.05 3.02
N GLU A 97 37.31 10.68 2.35
CA GLU A 97 38.52 11.52 2.23
C GLU A 97 38.52 12.37 0.94
N TRP A 98 37.41 12.42 0.19
CA TRP A 98 37.34 13.05 -1.15
C TRP A 98 37.82 14.50 -1.19
N SER A 99 37.58 15.28 -0.13
CA SER A 99 37.99 16.69 -0.04
C SER A 99 39.50 16.84 0.16
N VAL A 100 40.16 15.84 0.74
CA VAL A 100 41.60 15.82 1.05
C VAL A 100 42.42 15.29 -0.13
N LEU A 101 41.83 14.45 -0.98
CA LEU A 101 42.48 13.92 -2.17
C LEU A 101 42.77 15.03 -3.21
N THR A 102 43.98 15.01 -3.77
CA THR A 102 44.34 15.90 -4.87
C THR A 102 43.56 15.56 -6.15
N SER A 103 43.44 16.51 -7.07
CA SER A 103 42.81 16.27 -8.38
C SER A 103 43.49 15.15 -9.16
N ASP A 104 44.79 14.95 -8.95
CA ASP A 104 45.55 13.85 -9.56
C ASP A 104 45.21 12.52 -8.88
N ASP A 105 45.14 12.46 -7.55
CA ASP A 105 44.77 11.24 -6.83
C ASP A 105 43.37 10.77 -7.18
N LYS A 106 42.41 11.69 -7.31
CA LYS A 106 41.03 11.39 -7.73
C LYS A 106 41.00 10.73 -9.10
N ARG A 107 41.66 11.35 -10.08
CA ARG A 107 41.77 10.82 -11.45
C ARG A 107 42.50 9.49 -11.46
N ASN A 108 43.57 9.34 -10.68
CA ASN A 108 44.36 8.11 -10.57
C ASN A 108 43.56 6.96 -9.94
N LEU A 109 42.67 7.23 -8.98
CA LEU A 109 41.81 6.20 -8.38
C LEU A 109 40.74 5.72 -9.37
N ILE A 110 40.06 6.64 -10.04
CA ILE A 110 39.05 6.30 -11.06
C ILE A 110 39.73 5.55 -12.22
N SER A 111 40.85 6.09 -12.73
CA SER A 111 41.63 5.47 -13.79
C SER A 111 42.14 4.10 -13.38
N PHE A 112 42.57 3.91 -12.14
CA PHE A 112 42.99 2.60 -11.64
C PHE A 112 41.83 1.59 -11.68
N CYS A 113 40.66 1.94 -11.15
CA CYS A 113 39.51 1.03 -11.16
C CYS A 113 39.08 0.69 -12.60
N LEU A 114 39.05 1.68 -13.49
CA LEU A 114 38.73 1.46 -14.91
C LEU A 114 39.78 0.57 -15.59
N CYS A 115 41.08 0.87 -15.43
CA CYS A 115 42.15 0.06 -16.01
C CYS A 115 42.14 -1.37 -15.45
N TYR A 116 41.89 -1.55 -14.15
CA TYR A 116 41.77 -2.86 -13.53
C TYR A 116 40.66 -3.68 -14.19
N VAL A 117 39.48 -3.07 -14.37
CA VAL A 117 38.34 -3.72 -15.01
C VAL A 117 38.67 -4.15 -16.44
N MET A 118 39.35 -3.29 -17.20
CA MET A 118 39.71 -3.62 -18.59
C MET A 118 40.85 -4.65 -18.68
N GLN A 119 41.86 -4.59 -17.81
CA GLN A 119 42.99 -5.54 -17.79
C GLN A 119 42.58 -6.94 -17.35
N HIS A 120 41.60 -7.03 -16.46
CA HIS A 120 41.08 -8.29 -15.93
C HIS A 120 39.72 -8.68 -16.53
N ALA A 121 39.39 -8.16 -17.71
CA ALA A 121 38.13 -8.44 -18.40
C ALA A 121 37.92 -9.95 -18.67
N ASN A 122 38.99 -10.74 -18.79
CA ASN A 122 38.89 -12.18 -19.04
C ASN A 122 38.81 -13.01 -17.75
N SER A 123 38.68 -12.37 -16.58
CA SER A 123 38.61 -13.05 -15.29
C SER A 123 37.28 -13.82 -15.12
N PRO A 124 37.29 -15.04 -14.56
CA PRO A 124 36.07 -15.80 -14.27
C PRO A 124 35.25 -15.20 -13.11
N GLU A 125 35.81 -14.29 -12.32
CA GLU A 125 35.17 -13.73 -11.11
C GLU A 125 34.40 -12.44 -11.43
N GLY A 126 33.35 -12.55 -12.25
CA GLY A 126 32.58 -11.40 -12.75
C GLY A 126 32.01 -10.48 -11.67
N TYR A 127 31.69 -11.00 -10.48
CA TYR A 127 31.18 -10.19 -9.37
C TYR A 127 32.23 -9.20 -8.80
N VAL A 128 33.53 -9.53 -8.87
CA VAL A 128 34.60 -8.61 -8.48
C VAL A 128 34.68 -7.48 -9.48
N GLN A 129 34.60 -7.79 -10.78
CA GLN A 129 34.60 -6.79 -11.84
C GLN A 129 33.40 -5.86 -11.75
N ALA A 130 32.20 -6.41 -11.54
CA ALA A 130 30.98 -5.62 -11.31
C ALA A 130 31.13 -4.69 -10.10
N LYS A 131 31.74 -5.17 -9.00
CA LYS A 131 32.00 -4.34 -7.82
C LYS A 131 32.97 -3.21 -8.13
N VAL A 132 34.09 -3.48 -8.80
CA VAL A 132 35.07 -2.44 -9.16
C VAL A 132 34.47 -1.42 -10.13
N SER A 133 33.65 -1.86 -11.09
CA SER A 133 32.88 -0.97 -11.98
C SER A 133 31.91 -0.07 -11.22
N SER A 134 31.16 -0.62 -10.26
CA SER A 134 30.28 0.17 -9.38
C SER A 134 31.06 1.18 -8.54
N VAL A 135 32.22 0.79 -8.00
CA VAL A 135 33.12 1.71 -7.28
C VAL A 135 33.60 2.83 -8.22
N ALA A 136 34.03 2.49 -9.44
CA ALA A 136 34.44 3.49 -10.42
C ALA A 136 33.29 4.47 -10.75
N ALA A 137 32.07 3.98 -10.94
CA ALA A 137 30.89 4.80 -11.19
C ALA A 137 30.57 5.74 -10.01
N GLN A 138 30.70 5.25 -8.77
CA GLN A 138 30.52 6.03 -7.56
C GLN A 138 31.56 7.14 -7.42
N LEU A 139 32.83 6.84 -7.64
CA LEU A 139 33.90 7.84 -7.61
C LEU A 139 33.76 8.86 -8.75
N LEU A 140 33.31 8.40 -9.92
CA LEU A 140 33.04 9.27 -11.05
C LEU A 140 31.89 10.23 -10.75
N LYS A 141 30.77 9.74 -10.18
CA LYS A 141 29.67 10.58 -9.71
C LYS A 141 30.13 11.57 -8.65
N ARG A 142 30.90 11.10 -7.66
CA ARG A 142 31.43 11.93 -6.56
C ARG A 142 32.24 13.13 -7.06
N GLY A 143 32.99 12.95 -8.15
CA GLY A 143 33.80 13.98 -8.77
C GLY A 143 33.19 14.72 -9.94
N TRP A 144 32.16 14.14 -10.57
CA TRP A 144 31.66 14.45 -11.92
C TRP A 144 32.75 14.87 -12.89
N LEU A 145 33.74 13.98 -13.05
CA LEU A 145 34.92 14.20 -13.90
C LEU A 145 34.71 13.61 -15.30
N ASP A 146 35.48 14.12 -16.27
CA ASP A 146 35.53 13.51 -17.60
C ASP A 146 36.08 12.08 -17.53
N PHE A 147 35.50 11.19 -18.34
CA PHE A 147 35.91 9.81 -18.47
C PHE A 147 35.92 9.41 -19.95
N ALA A 148 36.80 8.48 -20.31
CA ALA A 148 36.96 8.01 -21.69
C ALA A 148 36.82 6.48 -21.74
N VAL A 149 35.61 6.01 -22.02
CA VAL A 149 35.30 4.56 -22.17
C VAL A 149 34.79 4.20 -23.56
N ASN A 150 34.63 5.17 -24.47
CA ASN A 150 34.10 4.95 -25.81
C ASN A 150 34.91 3.92 -26.62
N GLN A 151 36.25 3.95 -26.52
CA GLN A 151 37.11 2.98 -27.21
C GLN A 151 36.92 1.54 -26.69
N ALA A 152 36.66 1.38 -25.38
CA ALA A 152 36.32 0.09 -24.80
C ALA A 152 34.98 -0.40 -25.36
N VAL A 153 33.93 0.42 -25.31
CA VAL A 153 32.58 0.09 -25.82
C VAL A 153 32.58 -0.20 -27.33
N SER A 154 33.45 0.48 -28.09
CA SER A 154 33.63 0.25 -29.54
C SER A 154 34.31 -1.08 -29.88
N GLY A 155 34.85 -1.82 -28.91
CA GLY A 155 35.45 -3.14 -29.13
C GLY A 155 36.86 -3.14 -29.71
N ILE A 156 37.55 -1.99 -29.73
CA ILE A 156 38.92 -1.85 -30.27
C ILE A 156 39.92 -2.78 -29.55
N HIS A 157 39.67 -3.09 -28.28
CA HIS A 157 40.55 -3.87 -27.42
C HIS A 157 40.08 -5.32 -27.18
N GLY A 158 39.14 -5.82 -27.98
CA GLY A 158 38.59 -7.17 -27.86
C GLY A 158 37.25 -7.25 -27.14
N VAL A 159 36.60 -8.41 -27.27
CA VAL A 159 35.19 -8.65 -26.89
C VAL A 159 34.97 -8.58 -25.37
N ASP A 160 35.91 -9.08 -24.57
CA ASP A 160 35.83 -9.02 -23.10
C ASP A 160 35.87 -7.57 -22.59
N VAL A 161 36.82 -6.77 -23.10
CA VAL A 161 36.97 -5.35 -22.76
C VAL A 161 35.73 -4.57 -23.21
N GLN A 162 35.18 -4.93 -24.37
CA GLN A 162 33.93 -4.36 -24.86
C GLN A 162 32.75 -4.58 -23.90
N PHE A 163 32.58 -5.82 -23.43
CA PHE A 163 31.54 -6.18 -22.49
C PHE A 163 31.66 -5.42 -21.16
N TYR A 164 32.86 -5.35 -20.59
CA TYR A 164 33.05 -4.63 -19.33
C TYR A 164 32.99 -3.10 -19.48
N GLY A 165 33.31 -2.56 -20.65
CA GLY A 165 33.02 -1.16 -21.00
C GLY A 165 31.52 -0.85 -20.92
N ILE A 166 30.68 -1.75 -21.43
CA ILE A 166 29.21 -1.64 -21.36
C ILE A 166 28.70 -1.80 -19.92
N ASN A 167 29.17 -2.81 -19.18
CA ASN A 167 28.77 -3.01 -17.77
C ASN A 167 29.15 -1.83 -16.86
N PHE A 168 30.26 -1.15 -17.17
CA PHE A 168 30.62 0.08 -16.47
C PHE A 168 29.59 1.19 -16.73
N LEU A 169 29.17 1.41 -17.99
CA LEU A 169 28.13 2.38 -18.30
C LEU A 169 26.78 2.02 -17.64
N GLU A 170 26.43 0.74 -17.56
CA GLU A 170 25.26 0.27 -16.81
C GLU A 170 25.37 0.57 -15.31
N SER A 171 26.54 0.32 -14.72
CA SER A 171 26.81 0.71 -13.32
C SER A 171 26.71 2.22 -13.12
N LEU A 172 27.12 3.01 -14.13
CA LEU A 172 27.05 4.46 -14.11
C LEU A 172 25.61 4.96 -14.22
N VAL A 173 24.81 4.46 -15.15
CA VAL A 173 23.39 4.82 -15.26
C VAL A 173 22.65 4.45 -13.96
N SER A 174 22.92 3.26 -13.40
CA SER A 174 22.37 2.84 -12.10
C SER A 174 22.72 3.84 -11.00
N GLU A 175 24.00 4.20 -10.87
CA GLU A 175 24.44 5.08 -9.78
C GLU A 175 23.84 6.49 -9.88
N PHE A 176 23.43 6.95 -11.07
CA PHE A 176 22.82 8.26 -11.26
C PHE A 176 21.30 8.27 -11.11
N SER A 177 20.65 7.11 -11.18
CA SER A 177 19.21 6.99 -10.96
C SER A 177 18.85 7.26 -9.50
N PRO A 178 17.76 7.98 -9.20
CA PRO A 178 17.32 8.23 -7.81
C PRO A 178 17.09 6.96 -6.99
N SER A 179 16.53 5.91 -7.59
CA SER A 179 16.15 4.67 -6.90
C SER A 179 17.34 3.81 -6.47
N THR A 180 18.50 4.00 -7.10
CA THR A 180 19.69 3.16 -6.94
C THR A 180 20.96 3.96 -6.65
N SER A 181 20.85 5.28 -6.49
CA SER A 181 21.96 6.17 -6.13
C SER A 181 22.48 5.86 -4.74
N SER A 182 23.79 5.76 -4.60
CA SER A 182 24.46 5.57 -3.31
C SER A 182 24.43 6.85 -2.48
N ALA A 183 24.32 6.71 -1.16
CA ALA A 183 24.49 7.82 -0.22
C ALA A 183 25.98 8.21 -0.15
N MET A 184 26.36 9.32 -0.79
CA MET A 184 27.75 9.77 -0.89
C MET A 184 28.15 10.83 0.17
N GLY A 185 27.30 11.06 1.17
CA GLY A 185 27.44 12.20 2.08
C GLY A 185 27.44 13.52 1.33
N LEU A 186 26.60 13.64 0.29
CA LEU A 186 26.50 14.83 -0.56
C LEU A 186 25.08 15.42 -0.53
N PRO A 187 24.95 16.74 -0.78
CA PRO A 187 23.66 17.41 -0.89
C PRO A 187 22.74 16.77 -1.94
N ARG A 188 21.43 16.70 -1.69
CA ARG A 188 20.44 16.22 -2.69
C ARG A 188 20.51 17.02 -4.00
N GLU A 189 20.75 18.32 -3.92
CA GLU A 189 20.97 19.18 -5.09
C GLU A 189 22.08 18.65 -6.00
N PHE A 190 23.15 18.12 -5.43
CA PHE A 190 24.23 17.51 -6.20
C PHE A 190 23.74 16.27 -6.95
N HIS A 191 23.00 15.37 -6.29
CA HIS A 191 22.46 14.17 -6.94
C HIS A 191 21.49 14.54 -8.07
N GLU A 192 20.66 15.56 -7.88
CA GLU A 192 19.71 16.04 -8.90
C GLU A 192 20.42 16.76 -10.06
N LEU A 193 21.46 17.55 -9.80
CA LEU A 193 22.31 18.16 -10.83
C LEU A 193 23.02 17.09 -11.66
N CYS A 194 23.59 16.08 -11.00
CA CYS A 194 24.19 14.92 -11.64
C CYS A 194 23.17 14.17 -12.52
N ARG A 195 21.97 13.90 -12.00
CA ARG A 195 20.87 13.25 -12.75
C ARG A 195 20.51 14.02 -14.00
N LYS A 196 20.25 15.33 -13.88
CA LYS A 196 19.91 16.21 -15.01
C LYS A 196 21.05 16.34 -16.02
N SER A 197 22.30 16.43 -15.57
CA SER A 197 23.46 16.50 -16.45
C SER A 197 23.67 15.19 -17.20
N LEU A 198 23.55 14.03 -16.53
CA LEU A 198 23.62 12.73 -17.22
C LEU A 198 22.51 12.60 -18.27
N GLU A 199 21.26 12.93 -17.91
CA GLU A 199 20.10 12.86 -18.81
C GLU A 199 20.28 13.73 -20.06
N LYS A 200 20.74 14.98 -19.87
CA LYS A 200 20.89 15.96 -20.94
C LYS A 200 22.11 15.70 -21.82
N ASP A 201 23.27 15.41 -21.22
CA ASP A 201 24.56 15.49 -21.89
C ASP A 201 25.10 14.10 -22.32
N HIS A 202 24.67 13.01 -21.66
CA HIS A 202 25.32 11.69 -21.81
C HIS A 202 24.40 10.53 -22.18
N LEU A 203 23.16 10.44 -21.66
CA LEU A 203 22.32 9.25 -21.88
C LEU A 203 22.08 8.94 -23.37
N LYS A 204 21.79 9.96 -24.18
CA LYS A 204 21.63 9.80 -25.64
C LYS A 204 22.89 9.26 -26.30
N THR A 205 24.05 9.75 -25.86
CA THR A 205 25.36 9.34 -26.36
C THR A 205 25.67 7.89 -25.98
N PHE A 206 25.42 7.50 -24.72
CA PHE A 206 25.59 6.13 -24.26
C PHE A 206 24.72 5.16 -25.04
N TYR A 207 23.46 5.53 -25.26
CA TYR A 207 22.53 4.75 -26.06
C TYR A 207 23.06 4.50 -27.48
N CYS A 208 23.55 5.54 -28.16
CA CYS A 208 24.16 5.39 -29.48
C CYS A 208 25.39 4.48 -29.45
N TRP A 209 26.30 4.64 -28.47
CA TRP A 209 27.48 3.79 -28.37
C TRP A 209 27.14 2.30 -28.20
N VAL A 210 26.18 1.98 -27.34
CA VAL A 210 25.82 0.57 -27.09
C VAL A 210 25.00 -0.02 -28.23
N ARG A 211 24.18 0.79 -28.91
CA ARG A 211 23.50 0.38 -30.14
C ARG A 211 24.53 0.02 -31.22
N ASP A 212 25.51 0.88 -31.44
CA ASP A 212 26.54 0.66 -32.46
C ASP A 212 27.44 -0.54 -32.09
N ALA A 213 27.71 -0.75 -30.80
CA ALA A 213 28.39 -1.95 -30.30
C ALA A 213 27.58 -3.23 -30.59
N ALA A 214 26.27 -3.25 -30.32
CA ALA A 214 25.40 -4.37 -30.63
C ALA A 214 25.33 -4.65 -32.15
N LEU A 215 25.23 -3.61 -32.97
CA LEU A 215 25.26 -3.71 -34.43
C LEU A 215 26.58 -4.33 -34.92
N SER A 216 27.72 -3.91 -34.36
CA SER A 216 29.06 -4.38 -34.78
C SER A 216 29.27 -5.89 -34.62
N VAL A 217 28.60 -6.50 -33.64
CA VAL A 217 28.73 -7.93 -33.34
C VAL A 217 27.59 -8.79 -33.92
N THR A 218 26.52 -8.16 -34.42
CA THR A 218 25.30 -8.83 -34.88
C THR A 218 25.57 -9.89 -35.96
N ASN A 219 26.30 -9.55 -37.02
CA ASN A 219 26.53 -10.48 -38.13
C ASN A 219 27.29 -11.73 -37.69
N ARG A 220 28.26 -11.59 -36.79
CA ARG A 220 29.02 -12.75 -36.26
C ARG A 220 28.14 -13.68 -35.44
N ILE A 221 27.20 -13.12 -34.67
CA ILE A 221 26.22 -13.90 -33.91
C ILE A 221 25.25 -14.62 -34.85
N ILE A 222 24.80 -13.96 -35.93
CA ILE A 222 23.85 -14.55 -36.89
C ILE A 222 24.52 -15.60 -37.80
N GLU A 223 25.78 -15.44 -38.18
CA GLU A 223 26.48 -16.36 -39.09
C GLU A 223 27.09 -17.60 -38.39
N SER A 224 27.24 -17.59 -37.06
CA SER A 224 27.90 -18.69 -36.33
C SER A 224 26.95 -19.79 -35.83
N ASP A 225 27.29 -21.06 -36.06
CA ASP A 225 26.53 -22.23 -35.58
C ASP A 225 26.94 -22.66 -34.14
N SER A 226 27.68 -21.83 -33.39
CA SER A 226 28.18 -22.17 -32.04
C SER A 226 28.22 -20.95 -31.13
N GLU A 227 28.39 -21.16 -29.81
CA GLU A 227 28.31 -20.06 -28.85
C GLU A 227 29.53 -19.14 -29.01
N VAL A 228 29.27 -17.93 -29.50
CA VAL A 228 30.31 -16.92 -29.72
C VAL A 228 30.40 -15.95 -28.54
N PRO A 229 31.61 -15.54 -28.13
CA PRO A 229 31.78 -14.61 -27.02
C PRO A 229 31.11 -13.26 -27.27
N GLU A 230 30.87 -12.88 -28.53
CA GLU A 230 30.11 -11.71 -28.96
C GLU A 230 28.68 -11.63 -28.39
N VAL A 231 28.05 -12.77 -28.06
CA VAL A 231 26.69 -12.82 -27.48
C VAL A 231 26.58 -12.00 -26.20
N LYS A 232 27.60 -12.05 -25.33
CA LYS A 232 27.59 -11.31 -24.05
C LYS A 232 27.65 -9.79 -24.27
N VAL A 233 28.37 -9.33 -25.30
CA VAL A 233 28.44 -7.91 -25.66
C VAL A 233 27.07 -7.44 -26.14
N CYS A 234 26.44 -8.19 -27.05
CA CYS A 234 25.13 -7.85 -27.57
C CYS A 234 24.07 -7.85 -26.45
N SER A 235 24.08 -8.85 -25.58
CA SER A 235 23.16 -8.95 -24.44
C SER A 235 23.35 -7.80 -23.46
N GLY A 236 24.58 -7.48 -23.07
CA GLY A 236 24.88 -6.34 -22.19
C GLY A 236 24.47 -5.00 -22.81
N ALA A 237 24.71 -4.81 -24.12
CA ALA A 237 24.32 -3.59 -24.83
C ALA A 237 22.79 -3.40 -24.83
N ILE A 238 22.03 -4.46 -25.12
CA ILE A 238 20.56 -4.41 -25.12
C ILE A 238 20.01 -4.18 -23.71
N ARG A 239 20.60 -4.82 -22.69
CA ARG A 239 20.23 -4.59 -21.29
C ARG A 239 20.42 -3.13 -20.87
N LEU A 240 21.54 -2.51 -21.26
CA LEU A 240 21.78 -1.10 -21.00
C LEU A 240 20.81 -0.18 -21.79
N MET A 241 20.50 -0.50 -23.05
CA MET A 241 19.47 0.23 -23.80
C MET A 241 18.13 0.18 -23.05
N LEU A 242 17.71 -0.99 -22.57
CA LEU A 242 16.49 -1.16 -21.79
C LEU A 242 16.51 -0.36 -20.49
N GLN A 243 17.64 -0.37 -19.76
CA GLN A 243 17.80 0.42 -18.55
C GLN A 243 17.67 1.93 -18.81
N ILE A 244 18.25 2.42 -19.91
CA ILE A 244 18.16 3.83 -20.30
C ILE A 244 16.72 4.21 -20.67
N LEU A 245 15.96 3.33 -21.34
CA LEU A 245 14.56 3.59 -21.67
C LEU A 245 13.66 3.57 -20.43
N ASN A 246 14.01 2.81 -19.40
CA ASN A 246 13.34 2.81 -18.09
C ASN A 246 13.77 3.97 -17.17
N TRP A 247 14.57 4.92 -17.68
CA TRP A 247 14.93 6.12 -16.94
C TRP A 247 13.72 7.03 -16.72
N ASP A 248 13.58 7.63 -15.52
CA ASP A 248 12.53 8.61 -15.25
C ASP A 248 12.89 9.98 -15.85
N PHE A 249 12.52 10.16 -17.12
CA PHE A 249 12.79 11.38 -17.89
C PHE A 249 12.07 12.59 -17.28
N SER A 250 12.78 13.71 -17.22
CA SER A 250 12.29 14.95 -16.60
C SER A 250 11.07 15.58 -17.31
N THR A 251 10.73 15.10 -18.51
CA THR A 251 9.57 15.47 -19.33
C THR A 251 8.25 14.79 -18.89
N ASN A 252 8.30 13.85 -17.94
CA ASN A 252 7.11 13.23 -17.33
C ASN A 252 6.32 14.25 -16.47
N SER A 253 5.50 15.10 -17.11
CA SER A 253 4.70 16.15 -16.44
C SER A 253 3.75 15.65 -15.34
N ARG A 254 3.46 14.34 -15.26
CA ARG A 254 2.59 13.77 -14.21
C ARG A 254 3.33 13.35 -12.93
N ARG A 255 4.64 13.10 -12.97
CA ARG A 255 5.44 12.64 -11.80
C ARG A 255 6.40 13.70 -11.24
N ALA A 256 6.76 14.70 -12.03
CA ALA A 256 7.80 15.67 -11.67
C ALA A 256 7.47 16.60 -10.49
N ALA A 257 6.19 16.76 -10.12
CA ALA A 257 5.80 17.69 -9.04
C ALA A 257 5.83 17.08 -7.62
N VAL A 258 5.84 15.74 -7.48
CA VAL A 258 5.67 15.10 -6.15
C VAL A 258 6.73 14.04 -5.82
N SER A 259 7.40 13.40 -6.78
CA SER A 259 7.90 12.03 -6.53
C SER A 259 9.37 11.71 -6.87
N ALA A 260 10.28 12.66 -7.11
CA ALA A 260 11.63 12.27 -7.58
C ALA A 260 12.52 11.58 -6.52
N PHE A 261 12.18 11.66 -5.22
CA PHE A 261 12.89 10.98 -4.12
C PHE A 261 11.98 10.59 -2.93
N SER A 262 10.66 10.60 -3.10
CA SER A 262 9.75 10.02 -2.11
C SER A 262 9.77 8.50 -2.28
N VAL A 263 10.61 7.82 -1.50
CA VAL A 263 10.46 6.38 -1.30
C VAL A 263 9.20 6.20 -0.46
N GLY A 264 8.11 5.77 -1.08
CA GLY A 264 6.96 5.23 -0.34
C GLY A 264 5.83 6.19 -0.01
N VAL A 265 5.42 7.08 -0.91
CA VAL A 265 3.97 7.38 -0.95
C VAL A 265 3.32 6.11 -1.49
N ARG A 266 2.81 5.27 -0.57
CA ARG A 266 1.76 4.31 -0.92
C ARG A 266 0.62 5.16 -1.47
N GLU A 267 0.52 5.25 -2.80
CA GLU A 267 -0.76 5.54 -3.42
C GLU A 267 -1.76 4.52 -2.83
N ASP A 268 -2.95 5.00 -2.50
CA ASP A 268 -3.99 4.28 -1.78
C ASP A 268 -4.13 2.82 -2.22
N SER A 269 -4.48 1.98 -1.23
CA SER A 269 -4.49 0.51 -1.24
C SER A 269 -5.29 -0.21 -2.33
N ASP A 270 -5.80 0.49 -3.34
CA ASP A 270 -6.78 -0.05 -4.30
C ASP A 270 -6.21 -0.32 -5.71
N SER A 271 -4.90 -0.13 -5.95
CA SER A 271 -4.30 -0.38 -7.27
C SER A 271 -3.12 -1.36 -7.30
N SER A 272 -2.97 -2.17 -6.25
CA SER A 272 -1.74 -2.95 -5.98
C SER A 272 -1.45 -4.15 -6.91
N LYS A 273 -2.15 -4.35 -8.02
CA LYS A 273 -1.99 -5.56 -8.87
C LYS A 273 -2.01 -5.36 -10.39
N ARG A 274 -2.07 -4.14 -10.93
CA ARG A 274 -2.00 -3.98 -12.39
C ARG A 274 -0.61 -4.34 -12.90
N SER A 275 -0.54 -5.16 -13.94
CA SER A 275 0.70 -5.52 -14.63
C SER A 275 1.50 -4.26 -14.96
N GLU A 276 2.73 -4.17 -14.44
CA GLU A 276 3.55 -2.95 -14.54
C GLU A 276 3.81 -2.55 -16.00
N CYS A 277 3.25 -1.43 -16.44
CA CYS A 277 3.52 -0.81 -17.73
C CYS A 277 4.23 0.55 -17.54
N ASN A 278 5.55 0.57 -17.74
CA ASN A 278 6.36 1.79 -17.60
C ASN A 278 6.36 2.60 -18.89
N LEU A 279 5.68 3.75 -18.90
CA LEU A 279 5.63 4.65 -20.06
C LEU A 279 6.98 5.37 -20.29
N VAL A 280 7.42 5.43 -21.54
CA VAL A 280 8.69 6.04 -21.94
C VAL A 280 8.44 7.35 -22.67
N GLN A 281 8.84 8.49 -22.08
CA GLN A 281 8.56 9.83 -22.62
C GLN A 281 9.81 10.73 -22.78
N PRO A 282 10.82 10.33 -23.58
CA PRO A 282 11.98 11.17 -23.87
C PRO A 282 11.61 12.40 -24.70
N GLY A 283 12.43 13.45 -24.60
CA GLY A 283 12.23 14.69 -25.37
C GLY A 283 12.51 14.55 -26.88
N PRO A 284 12.16 15.56 -27.70
CA PRO A 284 12.24 15.50 -29.17
C PRO A 284 13.64 15.18 -29.74
N ALA A 285 14.71 15.49 -28.98
CA ALA A 285 16.09 15.19 -29.37
C ALA A 285 16.37 13.69 -29.55
N TRP A 286 15.55 12.80 -28.99
CA TRP A 286 15.69 11.35 -29.09
C TRP A 286 15.04 10.75 -30.34
N ARG A 287 14.24 11.53 -31.09
CA ARG A 287 13.47 11.07 -32.25
C ARG A 287 14.33 10.35 -33.30
N GLU A 288 15.44 10.97 -33.71
CA GLU A 288 16.36 10.40 -34.71
C GLU A 288 17.07 9.12 -34.26
N VAL A 289 17.05 8.81 -32.96
CA VAL A 289 17.74 7.64 -32.40
C VAL A 289 16.76 6.49 -32.13
N LEU A 290 15.54 6.80 -31.69
CA LEU A 290 14.55 5.81 -31.24
C LEU A 290 13.45 5.52 -32.27
N VAL A 291 13.07 6.49 -33.10
CA VAL A 291 11.91 6.39 -34.01
C VAL A 291 12.32 6.05 -35.45
N THR A 292 13.62 5.99 -35.75
CA THR A 292 14.09 5.57 -37.08
C THR A 292 13.78 4.10 -37.35
N SER A 293 13.06 3.83 -38.44
CA SER A 293 12.65 2.48 -38.86
C SER A 293 13.81 1.48 -38.99
N SER A 294 15.02 1.96 -39.27
CA SER A 294 16.24 1.15 -39.36
C SER A 294 16.62 0.48 -38.03
N HIS A 295 16.45 1.18 -36.90
CA HIS A 295 16.82 0.65 -35.59
C HIS A 295 15.84 -0.45 -35.15
N ILE A 296 14.54 -0.17 -35.24
CA ILE A 296 13.50 -1.14 -34.92
C ILE A 296 13.59 -2.34 -35.87
N GLY A 297 13.81 -2.08 -37.16
CA GLY A 297 13.99 -3.10 -38.18
C GLY A 297 15.16 -4.03 -37.88
N TRP A 298 16.31 -3.47 -37.45
CA TRP A 298 17.45 -4.26 -36.99
C TRP A 298 17.10 -5.13 -35.78
N LEU A 299 16.48 -4.56 -34.74
CA LEU A 299 16.17 -5.29 -33.50
C LEU A 299 15.21 -6.47 -33.78
N LEU A 300 14.18 -6.23 -34.58
CA LEU A 300 13.24 -7.26 -35.02
C LEU A 300 13.93 -8.33 -35.88
N SER A 301 14.83 -7.94 -36.79
CA SER A 301 15.58 -8.88 -37.63
C SER A 301 16.56 -9.72 -36.82
N LEU A 302 17.25 -9.12 -35.85
CA LEU A 302 18.13 -9.81 -34.91
C LEU A 302 17.35 -10.87 -34.15
N TYR A 303 16.22 -10.51 -33.55
CA TYR A 303 15.40 -11.48 -32.82
C TYR A 303 14.84 -12.58 -33.74
N ALA A 304 14.39 -12.24 -34.96
CA ALA A 304 13.93 -13.22 -35.93
C ALA A 304 15.02 -14.23 -36.32
N ALA A 305 16.26 -13.77 -36.52
CA ALA A 305 17.40 -14.63 -36.80
C ALA A 305 17.73 -15.56 -35.61
N LEU A 306 17.73 -15.02 -34.38
CA LEU A 306 17.91 -15.82 -33.16
C LEU A 306 16.81 -16.88 -33.03
N ARG A 307 15.56 -16.50 -33.29
CA ARG A 307 14.40 -17.38 -33.26
C ARG A 307 14.51 -18.55 -34.24
N GLN A 308 15.02 -18.31 -35.46
CA GLN A 308 15.28 -19.39 -36.42
C GLN A 308 16.35 -20.36 -35.91
N LYS A 309 17.43 -19.86 -35.29
CA LYS A 309 18.47 -20.74 -34.70
C LYS A 309 17.95 -21.64 -33.59
N PHE A 310 17.08 -21.13 -32.73
CA PHE A 310 16.44 -21.93 -31.66
C PHE A 310 15.59 -23.08 -32.19
N SER A 311 15.12 -22.99 -33.44
CA SER A 311 14.34 -24.07 -34.07
C SER A 311 15.20 -25.22 -34.62
N CYS A 312 16.52 -25.02 -34.78
CA CYS A 312 17.41 -25.97 -35.44
C CYS A 312 18.43 -26.64 -34.50
N GLU A 313 18.81 -26.03 -33.38
CA GLU A 313 19.92 -26.49 -32.53
C GLU A 313 19.71 -26.19 -31.03
N GLY A 314 20.50 -26.82 -30.13
CA GLY A 314 20.37 -26.88 -28.65
C GLY A 314 20.48 -25.58 -27.83
N TYR A 315 20.04 -24.45 -28.36
CA TYR A 315 19.89 -23.17 -27.67
C TYR A 315 18.48 -22.98 -27.09
N TRP A 316 18.38 -22.26 -25.98
CA TRP A 316 17.14 -22.08 -25.22
C TRP A 316 16.50 -20.72 -25.55
N LEU A 317 15.17 -20.69 -25.71
CA LEU A 317 14.37 -19.47 -26.01
C LEU A 317 14.57 -18.35 -24.96
N ASP A 318 15.01 -18.74 -23.77
CA ASP A 318 15.25 -17.88 -22.61
C ASP A 318 16.72 -17.59 -22.37
N CYS A 319 17.54 -17.70 -23.41
CA CYS A 319 18.91 -17.22 -23.33
C CYS A 319 18.93 -15.69 -23.06
N PRO A 320 19.93 -15.17 -22.32
CA PRO A 320 19.95 -13.77 -21.90
C PRO A 320 19.81 -12.75 -23.04
N LEU A 321 20.35 -13.07 -24.22
CA LEU A 321 20.24 -12.21 -25.41
C LEU A 321 18.81 -12.14 -25.94
N ALA A 322 18.13 -13.29 -26.08
CA ALA A 322 16.75 -13.36 -26.56
C ALA A 322 15.78 -12.66 -25.60
N VAL A 323 15.92 -12.90 -24.30
CA VAL A 323 15.12 -12.24 -23.25
C VAL A 323 15.32 -10.73 -23.29
N SER A 324 16.57 -10.27 -23.36
CA SER A 324 16.87 -8.83 -23.42
C SER A 324 16.29 -8.19 -24.68
N ALA A 325 16.39 -8.87 -25.82
CA ALA A 325 15.84 -8.38 -27.09
C ALA A 325 14.31 -8.27 -27.03
N ARG A 326 13.59 -9.29 -26.54
CA ARG A 326 12.13 -9.24 -26.37
C ARG A 326 11.71 -8.12 -25.43
N LYS A 327 12.34 -8.01 -24.26
CA LYS A 327 12.06 -6.94 -23.29
C LYS A 327 12.28 -5.54 -23.88
N LEU A 328 13.34 -5.35 -24.67
CA LEU A 328 13.57 -4.07 -25.35
C LEU A 328 12.48 -3.80 -26.41
N ILE A 329 12.07 -4.80 -27.19
CA ILE A 329 10.95 -4.68 -28.15
C ILE A 329 9.66 -4.26 -27.43
N VAL A 330 9.32 -4.92 -26.31
CA VAL A 330 8.15 -4.56 -25.48
C VAL A 330 8.27 -3.14 -24.93
N GLN A 331 9.46 -2.74 -24.46
CA GLN A 331 9.67 -1.37 -23.98
C GLN A 331 9.42 -0.33 -25.08
N PHE A 332 9.81 -0.60 -26.32
CA PHE A 332 9.54 0.29 -27.45
C PHE A 332 8.04 0.46 -27.75
N CYS A 333 7.19 -0.49 -27.36
CA CYS A 333 5.73 -0.38 -27.48
C CYS A 333 5.14 0.66 -26.52
N SER A 334 5.86 1.05 -25.46
CA SER A 334 5.42 2.04 -24.46
C SER A 334 5.93 3.47 -24.73
N LEU A 335 6.65 3.66 -25.85
CA LEU A 335 7.21 4.96 -26.25
C LEU A 335 6.09 5.93 -26.62
N THR A 336 6.03 7.08 -25.96
CA THR A 336 4.96 8.08 -26.17
C THR A 336 5.42 9.50 -25.79
N GLY A 337 4.53 10.49 -25.92
CA GLY A 337 4.80 11.89 -25.56
C GLY A 337 5.42 12.72 -26.69
N THR A 338 6.14 13.79 -26.31
CA THR A 338 6.62 14.85 -27.25
C THR A 338 7.64 14.38 -28.30
N ILE A 339 8.16 13.16 -28.16
CA ILE A 339 9.00 12.54 -29.20
C ILE A 339 8.23 12.42 -30.52
N PHE A 340 6.93 12.15 -30.48
CA PHE A 340 6.04 12.20 -31.64
C PHE A 340 5.43 13.61 -31.75
N PRO A 341 5.61 14.31 -32.89
CA PRO A 341 5.00 15.62 -33.06
C PRO A 341 3.48 15.49 -33.18
N SER A 342 2.73 16.38 -32.52
CA SER A 342 1.26 16.42 -32.52
C SER A 342 0.65 16.40 -33.93
N ASP A 343 1.38 16.98 -34.88
CA ASP A 343 0.92 17.19 -36.24
C ASP A 343 1.15 15.96 -37.14
N ASN A 344 1.79 14.89 -36.64
CA ASN A 344 2.08 13.67 -37.40
C ASN A 344 1.75 12.41 -36.60
N VAL A 345 0.47 12.19 -36.36
CA VAL A 345 -0.08 10.99 -35.69
C VAL A 345 0.33 9.69 -36.43
N GLN A 346 0.45 9.74 -37.76
CA GLN A 346 0.83 8.60 -38.59
C GLN A 346 2.23 8.05 -38.27
N MET A 347 3.15 8.90 -37.81
CA MET A 347 4.49 8.46 -37.40
C MET A 347 4.44 7.51 -36.19
N HIS A 348 3.58 7.81 -35.22
CA HIS A 348 3.40 6.98 -34.04
C HIS A 348 2.70 5.66 -34.42
N GLU A 349 1.65 5.71 -35.24
CA GLU A 349 0.97 4.51 -35.73
C GLU A 349 1.91 3.60 -36.53
N HIS A 350 2.78 4.15 -37.39
CA HIS A 350 3.76 3.38 -38.14
C HIS A 350 4.80 2.70 -37.22
N HIS A 351 5.27 3.40 -36.19
CA HIS A 351 6.17 2.86 -35.17
C HIS A 351 5.55 1.65 -34.46
N LEU A 352 4.30 1.80 -33.99
CA LEU A 352 3.58 0.72 -33.31
C LEU A 352 3.28 -0.45 -34.25
N LEU A 353 2.91 -0.17 -35.50
CA LEU A 353 2.65 -1.19 -36.51
C LEU A 353 3.90 -2.03 -36.80
N GLN A 354 5.07 -1.40 -36.92
CA GLN A 354 6.33 -2.09 -37.15
C GLN A 354 6.64 -3.05 -36.00
N LEU A 355 6.51 -2.62 -34.74
CA LEU A 355 6.71 -3.47 -33.56
C LEU A 355 5.70 -4.62 -33.50
N LEU A 356 4.43 -4.31 -33.72
CA LEU A 356 3.35 -5.30 -33.70
C LEU A 356 3.53 -6.37 -34.79
N SER A 357 4.08 -6.01 -35.96
CA SER A 357 4.40 -6.97 -37.02
C SER A 357 5.49 -7.98 -36.64
N GLY A 358 6.37 -7.63 -35.69
CA GLY A 358 7.34 -8.54 -35.10
C GLY A 358 6.72 -9.41 -34.01
N ILE A 359 5.97 -8.79 -33.09
CA ILE A 359 5.32 -9.45 -31.96
C ILE A 359 4.27 -10.46 -32.40
N ILE A 360 3.56 -10.22 -33.51
CA ILE A 360 2.50 -11.13 -33.98
C ILE A 360 3.03 -12.56 -34.23
N GLN A 361 4.31 -12.72 -34.59
CA GLN A 361 4.92 -14.05 -34.79
C GLN A 361 5.07 -14.85 -33.49
N TRP A 362 4.95 -14.20 -32.33
CA TRP A 362 5.08 -14.80 -31.00
C TRP A 362 3.73 -15.35 -30.51
N ILE A 363 2.63 -14.76 -30.98
CA ILE A 363 1.29 -14.95 -30.40
C ILE A 363 0.24 -15.43 -31.41
N ASP A 364 0.47 -15.32 -32.73
CA ASP A 364 -0.47 -15.72 -33.79
C ASP A 364 0.05 -16.91 -34.63
N PRO A 365 -0.78 -17.93 -34.93
CA PRO A 365 -2.12 -18.16 -34.40
C PRO A 365 -2.09 -18.70 -32.95
N PRO A 366 -2.94 -18.20 -32.03
CA PRO A 366 -2.86 -18.51 -30.59
C PRO A 366 -2.91 -20.00 -30.25
N ASP A 367 -3.76 -20.76 -30.93
CA ASP A 367 -3.97 -22.19 -30.67
C ASP A 367 -2.74 -23.04 -30.99
N VAL A 368 -1.98 -22.66 -32.01
CA VAL A 368 -0.73 -23.32 -32.37
C VAL A 368 0.36 -23.00 -31.35
N VAL A 369 0.42 -21.74 -30.88
CA VAL A 369 1.39 -21.33 -29.86
C VAL A 369 1.09 -22.02 -28.52
N SER A 370 -0.17 -22.02 -28.09
CA SER A 370 -0.65 -22.71 -26.88
C SER A 370 -0.27 -24.19 -26.89
N LYS A 371 -0.60 -24.91 -27.97
CA LYS A 371 -0.20 -26.33 -28.13
C LYS A 371 1.30 -26.53 -28.14
N ALA A 372 2.08 -25.60 -28.68
CA ALA A 372 3.54 -25.71 -28.64
C ALA A 372 4.06 -25.59 -27.20
N ILE A 373 3.47 -24.71 -26.38
CA ILE A 373 3.82 -24.57 -24.96
C ILE A 373 3.48 -25.84 -24.19
N GLU A 374 2.29 -26.40 -24.41
CA GLU A 374 1.90 -27.70 -23.82
C GLU A 374 2.85 -28.84 -24.20
N ASN A 375 3.44 -28.79 -25.40
CA ASN A 375 4.45 -29.74 -25.86
C ASN A 375 5.89 -29.42 -25.37
N GLY A 376 6.05 -28.50 -24.42
CA GLY A 376 7.33 -28.19 -23.77
C GLY A 376 8.10 -27.02 -24.39
N LYS A 377 7.49 -26.20 -25.26
CA LYS A 377 8.08 -24.92 -25.69
C LYS A 377 7.95 -23.89 -24.56
N SER A 378 8.95 -23.04 -24.39
CA SER A 378 8.88 -21.94 -23.42
C SER A 378 7.75 -20.95 -23.73
N GLU A 379 7.02 -20.57 -22.68
CA GLU A 379 5.91 -19.61 -22.66
C GLU A 379 6.33 -18.14 -22.79
N SER A 380 7.63 -17.83 -22.70
CA SER A 380 8.10 -16.45 -22.58
C SER A 380 7.75 -15.56 -23.77
N GLU A 381 7.76 -16.11 -25.00
CA GLU A 381 7.30 -15.41 -26.21
C GLU A 381 5.83 -14.99 -26.12
N MET A 382 4.97 -15.86 -25.58
CA MET A 382 3.54 -15.59 -25.42
C MET A 382 3.32 -14.47 -24.41
N LEU A 383 3.95 -14.55 -23.25
CA LEU A 383 3.82 -13.56 -22.17
C LEU A 383 4.37 -12.19 -22.58
N ASP A 384 5.56 -12.14 -23.18
CA ASP A 384 6.14 -10.88 -23.67
C ASP A 384 5.29 -10.27 -24.79
N GLY A 385 4.68 -11.09 -25.66
CA GLY A 385 3.73 -10.63 -26.65
C GLY A 385 2.47 -10.01 -26.04
N CYS A 386 1.92 -10.61 -24.98
CA CYS A 386 0.80 -10.05 -24.22
C CYS A 386 1.17 -8.71 -23.57
N ARG A 387 2.36 -8.59 -22.96
CA ARG A 387 2.87 -7.31 -22.39
C ARG A 387 3.08 -6.23 -23.46
N GLY A 388 3.49 -6.63 -24.66
CA GLY A 388 3.55 -5.75 -25.83
C GLY A 388 2.18 -5.19 -26.19
N LEU A 389 1.14 -6.02 -26.27
CA LEU A 389 -0.24 -5.58 -26.51
C LEU A 389 -0.75 -4.64 -25.42
N LEU A 390 -0.48 -4.96 -24.13
CA LEU A 390 -0.81 -4.08 -23.01
C LEU A 390 -0.16 -2.70 -23.18
N SER A 391 1.15 -2.66 -23.48
CA SER A 391 1.88 -1.41 -23.68
C SER A 391 1.27 -0.57 -24.80
N ILE A 392 0.92 -1.18 -25.93
CA ILE A 392 0.24 -0.50 -27.06
C ILE A 392 -1.15 -0.01 -26.63
N ALA A 393 -1.93 -0.82 -25.91
CA ALA A 393 -3.26 -0.48 -25.44
C ALA A 393 -3.27 0.72 -24.47
N THR A 394 -2.28 0.83 -23.58
CA THR A 394 -2.20 1.95 -22.62
C THR A 394 -1.96 3.32 -23.26
N ILE A 395 -1.43 3.37 -24.49
CA ILE A 395 -1.08 4.62 -25.19
C ILE A 395 -1.95 4.90 -26.43
N THR A 396 -2.89 4.02 -26.76
CA THR A 396 -3.79 4.15 -27.90
C THR A 396 -5.25 4.18 -27.46
N ASN A 397 -6.13 4.69 -28.31
CA ASN A 397 -7.57 4.51 -28.14
C ASN A 397 -8.02 3.22 -28.87
N PRO A 398 -9.21 2.67 -28.55
CA PRO A 398 -9.65 1.39 -29.14
C PRO A 398 -9.75 1.39 -30.67
N SER A 399 -10.05 2.54 -31.30
CA SER A 399 -10.13 2.64 -32.75
C SER A 399 -8.76 2.54 -33.43
N VAL A 400 -7.77 3.25 -32.90
CA VAL A 400 -6.38 3.20 -33.38
C VAL A 400 -5.80 1.81 -33.11
N PHE A 401 -6.00 1.28 -31.90
CA PHE A 401 -5.57 -0.06 -31.52
C PHE A 401 -6.02 -1.12 -32.54
N ASP A 402 -7.31 -1.12 -32.89
CA ASP A 402 -7.88 -2.08 -33.85
C ASP A 402 -7.34 -1.90 -35.28
N GLN A 403 -7.15 -0.65 -35.72
CA GLN A 403 -6.68 -0.33 -37.07
C GLN A 403 -5.25 -0.78 -37.35
N LEU A 404 -4.39 -0.89 -36.33
CA LEU A 404 -2.99 -1.29 -36.50
C LEU A 404 -2.87 -2.58 -37.32
N LEU A 405 -3.47 -3.69 -36.89
CA LEU A 405 -3.37 -4.94 -37.65
C LEU A 405 -4.20 -4.97 -38.94
N LYS A 406 -5.31 -4.23 -39.03
CA LYS A 406 -6.13 -4.17 -40.27
C LYS A 406 -5.35 -3.70 -41.49
N SER A 407 -4.30 -2.91 -41.26
CA SER A 407 -3.42 -2.45 -42.33
C SER A 407 -2.55 -3.55 -42.96
N VAL A 408 -2.34 -4.67 -42.27
CA VAL A 408 -1.43 -5.76 -42.68
C VAL A 408 -2.13 -7.14 -42.75
N ARG A 409 -3.22 -7.33 -42.00
CA ARG A 409 -3.95 -8.60 -41.84
C ARG A 409 -5.44 -8.41 -42.13
N PRO A 410 -6.17 -9.49 -42.43
CA PRO A 410 -7.62 -9.42 -42.68
C PRO A 410 -8.45 -9.17 -41.41
N PHE A 411 -7.82 -9.12 -40.23
CA PHE A 411 -8.45 -8.87 -38.94
C PHE A 411 -7.71 -7.76 -38.17
N GLY A 412 -8.41 -7.06 -37.29
CA GLY A 412 -7.84 -6.04 -36.42
C GLY A 412 -7.29 -6.55 -35.10
N THR A 413 -6.61 -5.66 -34.37
CA THR A 413 -5.93 -6.02 -33.12
C THR A 413 -6.90 -6.38 -32.00
N LEU A 414 -8.13 -5.83 -31.98
CA LEU A 414 -9.15 -6.25 -31.01
C LEU A 414 -9.59 -7.70 -31.25
N THR A 415 -9.67 -8.12 -32.51
CA THR A 415 -9.98 -9.51 -32.85
C THR A 415 -8.85 -10.45 -32.40
N LEU A 416 -7.58 -10.07 -32.61
CA LEU A 416 -6.44 -10.84 -32.10
C LEU A 416 -6.45 -10.95 -30.57
N LEU A 417 -6.72 -9.84 -29.88
CA LEU A 417 -6.82 -9.79 -28.42
C LEU A 417 -7.93 -10.73 -27.92
N SER A 418 -9.08 -10.74 -28.58
CA SER A 418 -10.18 -11.65 -28.28
C SER A 418 -9.82 -13.12 -28.53
N THR A 419 -9.15 -13.45 -29.63
CA THR A 419 -8.72 -14.83 -29.91
C THR A 419 -7.64 -15.33 -28.96
N LEU A 420 -6.72 -14.45 -28.54
CA LEU A 420 -5.69 -14.77 -27.55
C LEU A 420 -6.31 -15.08 -26.20
N MET A 421 -7.15 -14.18 -25.70
CA MET A 421 -7.85 -14.39 -24.44
C MET A 421 -8.72 -15.65 -24.50
N SER A 422 -9.38 -15.91 -25.64
CA SER A 422 -10.18 -17.12 -25.84
C SER A 422 -9.35 -18.40 -25.70
N GLU A 423 -8.12 -18.41 -26.24
CA GLU A 423 -7.24 -19.58 -26.14
C GLU A 423 -6.70 -19.76 -24.71
N VAL A 424 -6.32 -18.66 -24.05
CA VAL A 424 -5.88 -18.67 -22.65
C VAL A 424 -6.99 -19.21 -21.73
N VAL A 425 -8.22 -18.74 -21.90
CA VAL A 425 -9.39 -19.20 -21.13
C VAL A 425 -9.68 -20.69 -21.35
N LYS A 426 -9.55 -21.19 -22.58
CA LYS A 426 -9.68 -22.63 -22.87
C LYS A 426 -8.59 -23.45 -22.18
N ASN A 427 -7.34 -23.01 -22.26
CA ASN A 427 -6.22 -23.70 -21.62
C ASN A 427 -6.38 -23.77 -20.09
N LEU A 428 -6.84 -22.68 -19.47
CA LEU A 428 -7.17 -22.64 -18.03
C LEU A 428 -8.28 -23.64 -17.67
N THR A 429 -9.29 -23.77 -18.54
CA THR A 429 -10.40 -24.72 -18.33
C THR A 429 -9.93 -26.18 -18.40
N THR A 430 -8.98 -26.49 -19.28
CA THR A 430 -8.46 -27.86 -19.47
C THR A 430 -7.39 -28.25 -18.46
N ASN A 431 -6.54 -27.31 -18.05
CA ASN A 431 -5.39 -27.53 -17.15
C ASN A 431 -5.68 -26.95 -15.77
N ASN A 432 -6.65 -27.55 -15.08
CA ASN A 432 -7.15 -27.11 -13.77
C ASN A 432 -6.19 -27.50 -12.62
N SER A 433 -4.89 -27.25 -12.77
CA SER A 433 -3.88 -27.47 -11.72
C SER A 433 -3.83 -26.31 -10.74
N GLU A 434 -3.59 -26.58 -9.45
CA GLU A 434 -3.38 -25.56 -8.41
C GLU A 434 -2.09 -24.73 -8.59
N GLU A 435 -1.17 -25.18 -9.46
CA GLU A 435 0.05 -24.44 -9.77
C GLU A 435 -0.23 -23.27 -10.74
N GLU A 436 0.36 -22.10 -10.45
CA GLU A 436 0.34 -20.94 -11.34
C GLU A 436 1.02 -21.29 -12.67
N THR A 437 0.21 -21.55 -13.71
CA THR A 437 0.69 -21.80 -15.06
C THR A 437 0.85 -20.50 -15.84
N TRP A 438 1.53 -20.56 -16.99
CA TRP A 438 1.65 -19.42 -17.90
C TRP A 438 0.30 -18.80 -18.30
N SER A 439 -0.78 -19.59 -18.33
CA SER A 439 -2.10 -19.12 -18.73
C SER A 439 -2.77 -18.27 -17.64
N TRP A 440 -2.40 -18.43 -16.36
CA TRP A 440 -2.80 -17.49 -15.29
C TRP A 440 -2.20 -16.11 -15.50
N GLU A 441 -0.88 -16.04 -15.71
CA GLU A 441 -0.18 -14.78 -15.94
C GLU A 441 -0.65 -14.10 -17.25
N ALA A 442 -0.82 -14.89 -18.33
CA ALA A 442 -1.33 -14.37 -19.59
C ALA A 442 -2.76 -13.81 -19.45
N ARG A 443 -3.64 -14.48 -18.69
CA ARG A 443 -5.01 -14.01 -18.44
C ARG A 443 -4.99 -12.63 -17.79
N ASP A 444 -4.18 -12.45 -16.75
CA ASP A 444 -4.16 -11.20 -15.99
C ASP A 444 -3.61 -10.04 -16.83
N ILE A 445 -2.53 -10.26 -17.60
CA ILE A 445 -1.99 -9.26 -18.56
C ILE A 445 -3.04 -8.89 -19.63
N LEU A 446 -3.77 -9.86 -20.15
CA LEU A 446 -4.79 -9.63 -21.18
C LEU A 446 -6.04 -8.94 -20.60
N LEU A 447 -6.43 -9.24 -19.36
CA LEU A 447 -7.50 -8.52 -18.65
C LEU A 447 -7.11 -7.07 -18.37
N ASP A 448 -5.85 -6.82 -17.97
CA ASP A 448 -5.31 -5.46 -17.86
C ASP A 448 -5.35 -4.73 -19.21
N THR A 449 -5.06 -5.45 -20.31
CA THR A 449 -5.12 -4.91 -21.68
C THR A 449 -6.55 -4.49 -22.04
N TRP A 450 -7.54 -5.34 -21.78
CA TRP A 450 -8.95 -4.99 -21.96
C TRP A 450 -9.38 -3.83 -21.07
N THR A 451 -8.95 -3.82 -19.80
CA THR A 451 -9.27 -2.77 -18.83
C THR A 451 -8.70 -1.42 -19.26
N ALA A 452 -7.44 -1.38 -19.75
CA ALA A 452 -6.82 -0.17 -20.29
C ALA A 452 -7.59 0.43 -21.47
N LEU A 453 -8.19 -0.41 -22.32
CA LEU A 453 -9.00 0.01 -23.47
C LEU A 453 -10.42 0.44 -23.08
N LEU A 454 -11.03 -0.22 -22.09
CA LEU A 454 -12.46 -0.07 -21.77
C LEU A 454 -12.75 0.94 -20.65
N VAL A 455 -11.86 1.12 -19.66
CA VAL A 455 -12.09 2.08 -18.56
C VAL A 455 -12.22 3.53 -19.05
N PRO A 456 -11.38 4.04 -19.98
CA PRO A 456 -11.53 5.40 -20.50
C PRO A 456 -12.89 5.62 -21.18
N LEU A 457 -13.43 4.60 -21.87
CA LEU A 457 -14.73 4.67 -22.54
C LEU A 457 -15.91 4.81 -21.56
N ASN A 458 -15.74 4.33 -20.32
CA ASN A 458 -16.78 4.39 -19.29
C ASN A 458 -16.76 5.70 -18.48
N LYS A 459 -15.61 6.41 -18.42
CA LYS A 459 -15.41 7.64 -17.63
C LYS A 459 -15.79 8.91 -18.39
N ASP A 460 -15.41 9.00 -19.66
CA ASP A 460 -15.82 10.12 -20.50
C ASP A 460 -17.27 9.86 -20.92
N GLY A 461 -18.22 10.67 -20.44
CA GLY A 461 -19.65 10.59 -20.78
C GLY A 461 -19.98 10.82 -22.27
N GLY A 462 -19.06 10.51 -23.18
CA GLY A 462 -19.20 10.56 -24.63
C GLY A 462 -19.50 9.20 -25.26
N ILE A 463 -20.05 9.24 -26.47
CA ILE A 463 -20.49 8.10 -27.29
C ILE A 463 -19.29 7.44 -28.00
N THR A 464 -18.16 7.25 -27.33
CA THR A 464 -17.05 6.47 -27.91
C THR A 464 -17.30 5.00 -27.66
N LEU A 465 -17.99 4.36 -28.60
CA LEU A 465 -18.20 2.92 -28.60
C LEU A 465 -16.99 2.20 -29.20
N LEU A 466 -16.79 0.94 -28.80
CA LEU A 466 -15.89 0.06 -29.53
C LEU A 466 -16.29 -0.02 -31.02
N PRO A 467 -15.31 -0.18 -31.93
CA PRO A 467 -15.59 -0.54 -33.32
C PRO A 467 -16.54 -1.76 -33.42
N PRO A 468 -17.36 -1.87 -34.49
CA PRO A 468 -18.38 -2.93 -34.59
C PRO A 468 -17.78 -4.34 -34.50
N GLU A 469 -16.62 -4.57 -35.12
CA GLU A 469 -15.89 -5.83 -35.01
C GLU A 469 -15.39 -6.09 -33.58
N GLY A 470 -14.95 -5.04 -32.88
CA GLY A 470 -14.56 -5.11 -31.46
C GLY A 470 -15.72 -5.48 -30.54
N ARG A 471 -16.92 -4.97 -30.80
CA ARG A 471 -18.14 -5.38 -30.07
C ARG A 471 -18.50 -6.84 -30.31
N ILE A 472 -18.43 -7.30 -31.56
CA ILE A 472 -18.65 -8.72 -31.90
C ILE A 472 -17.60 -9.61 -31.23
N ALA A 473 -16.34 -9.18 -31.20
CA ALA A 473 -15.24 -9.89 -30.56
C ALA A 473 -15.41 -9.97 -29.03
N ALA A 474 -15.84 -8.87 -28.39
CA ALA A 474 -16.16 -8.83 -26.97
C ALA A 474 -17.35 -9.73 -26.61
N ALA A 475 -18.42 -9.72 -27.43
CA ALA A 475 -19.59 -10.59 -27.22
C ALA A 475 -19.22 -12.07 -27.27
N LYS A 476 -18.46 -12.49 -28.29
CA LYS A 476 -18.00 -13.87 -28.44
C LYS A 476 -17.05 -14.29 -27.31
N LEU A 477 -16.12 -13.40 -26.94
CA LEU A 477 -15.19 -13.65 -25.85
C LEU A 477 -15.93 -13.81 -24.52
N PHE A 478 -16.86 -12.91 -24.21
CA PHE A 478 -17.65 -13.01 -22.98
C PHE A 478 -18.48 -14.29 -22.94
N ALA A 479 -19.09 -14.69 -24.06
CA ALA A 479 -19.83 -15.96 -24.14
C ALA A 479 -18.94 -17.16 -23.80
N LEU A 480 -17.71 -17.20 -24.34
CA LEU A 480 -16.74 -18.25 -24.02
C LEU A 480 -16.28 -18.19 -22.56
N ILE A 481 -16.01 -16.99 -22.01
CA ILE A 481 -15.65 -16.82 -20.60
C ILE A 481 -16.75 -17.40 -19.72
N VAL A 482 -18.01 -17.03 -19.96
CA VAL A 482 -19.13 -17.55 -19.16
C VAL A 482 -19.24 -19.06 -19.31
N GLU A 483 -19.15 -19.62 -20.53
CA GLU A 483 -19.19 -21.07 -20.72
C GLU A 483 -18.08 -21.78 -19.94
N CYS A 484 -16.84 -21.27 -20.01
CA CYS A 484 -15.69 -21.83 -19.30
C CYS A 484 -15.81 -21.71 -17.77
N GLU A 485 -16.26 -20.56 -17.24
CA GLU A 485 -16.48 -20.41 -15.80
C GLU A 485 -17.58 -21.36 -15.30
N LEU A 486 -18.62 -21.61 -16.12
CA LEU A 486 -19.65 -22.61 -15.78
C LEU A 486 -19.14 -24.04 -15.83
N THR A 487 -18.28 -24.39 -16.80
CA THR A 487 -17.68 -25.74 -16.85
C THR A 487 -16.72 -25.95 -15.68
N VAL A 488 -15.94 -24.93 -15.30
CA VAL A 488 -15.08 -24.98 -14.11
C VAL A 488 -15.91 -25.11 -12.85
N ALA A 489 -16.99 -24.34 -12.71
CA ALA A 489 -17.90 -24.42 -11.57
C ALA A 489 -18.51 -25.81 -11.43
N ALA A 490 -19.03 -26.38 -12.52
CA ALA A 490 -19.58 -27.74 -12.55
C ALA A 490 -18.52 -28.80 -12.19
N ALA A 491 -17.29 -28.69 -12.73
CA ALA A 491 -16.20 -29.61 -12.42
C ALA A 491 -15.73 -29.53 -10.97
N SER A 492 -15.78 -28.33 -10.37
CA SER A 492 -15.39 -28.09 -8.97
C SER A 492 -16.46 -28.46 -7.95
N ALA A 493 -17.66 -28.83 -8.40
CA ALA A 493 -18.83 -29.05 -7.53
C ALA A 493 -18.65 -30.15 -6.47
N PHE A 494 -17.67 -31.04 -6.66
CA PHE A 494 -17.36 -32.16 -5.76
C PHE A 494 -15.97 -32.06 -5.12
N ASN A 495 -15.26 -30.94 -5.27
CA ASN A 495 -13.94 -30.75 -4.69
C ASN A 495 -14.07 -30.24 -3.24
N ASP A 496 -13.69 -31.06 -2.26
CA ASP A 496 -13.76 -30.76 -0.82
C ASP A 496 -12.49 -30.08 -0.27
N ASP A 497 -11.47 -29.83 -1.10
CA ASP A 497 -10.19 -29.24 -0.68
C ASP A 497 -10.30 -27.71 -0.55
N VAL A 498 -10.82 -27.22 0.57
CA VAL A 498 -10.85 -25.78 0.87
C VAL A 498 -10.09 -25.49 2.16
N ASP A 499 -8.83 -25.08 2.02
CA ASP A 499 -8.04 -24.52 3.11
C ASP A 499 -8.56 -23.12 3.49
N SER A 500 -9.22 -23.03 4.66
CA SER A 500 -9.93 -21.84 5.16
C SER A 500 -9.12 -20.54 5.24
N SER A 501 -7.78 -20.58 5.29
CA SER A 501 -6.93 -19.38 5.32
C SER A 501 -6.69 -18.72 3.96
N TYR A 502 -7.00 -19.40 2.85
CA TYR A 502 -6.79 -18.89 1.49
C TYR A 502 -8.01 -18.13 0.93
N LEU A 503 -9.17 -18.25 1.60
CA LEU A 503 -10.47 -17.81 1.09
C LEU A 503 -10.55 -16.28 0.84
N GLN A 504 -10.13 -15.44 1.78
CA GLN A 504 -10.35 -13.98 1.67
C GLN A 504 -9.52 -13.32 0.56
N ALA A 505 -8.26 -13.73 0.41
CA ALA A 505 -7.40 -13.25 -0.68
C ALA A 505 -7.92 -13.75 -2.04
N SER A 506 -8.42 -14.99 -2.08
CA SER A 506 -9.05 -15.56 -3.27
C SER A 506 -10.35 -14.85 -3.65
N ILE A 507 -11.18 -14.44 -2.68
CA ILE A 507 -12.43 -13.69 -2.94
C ILE A 507 -12.12 -12.32 -3.54
N SER A 508 -11.17 -11.57 -2.98
CA SER A 508 -10.78 -10.26 -3.54
C SER A 508 -10.22 -10.36 -4.96
N ALA A 509 -9.40 -11.38 -5.23
CA ALA A 509 -8.87 -11.63 -6.58
C ALA A 509 -9.97 -12.07 -7.57
N MET A 510 -10.95 -12.84 -7.10
CA MET A 510 -12.11 -13.21 -7.89
C MET A 510 -12.99 -12.00 -8.22
N ASP A 511 -13.23 -11.11 -7.25
CA ASP A 511 -14.03 -9.88 -7.44
C ASP A 511 -13.38 -8.96 -8.49
N GLU A 512 -12.07 -8.72 -8.38
CA GLU A 512 -11.30 -7.94 -9.37
C GLU A 512 -11.39 -8.55 -10.78
N ARG A 513 -11.23 -9.88 -10.89
CA ARG A 513 -11.35 -10.62 -12.16
C ARG A 513 -12.75 -10.49 -12.77
N LEU A 514 -13.80 -10.69 -11.95
CA LEU A 514 -15.18 -10.56 -12.39
C LEU A 514 -15.52 -9.11 -12.79
N GLY A 515 -14.92 -8.12 -12.13
CA GLY A 515 -14.96 -6.71 -12.52
C GLY A 515 -14.41 -6.49 -13.94
N SER A 516 -13.25 -7.06 -14.28
CA SER A 516 -12.71 -6.99 -15.64
C SER A 516 -13.57 -7.73 -16.67
N TYR A 517 -14.13 -8.90 -16.34
CA TYR A 517 -15.08 -9.60 -17.21
C TYR A 517 -16.34 -8.78 -17.47
N ALA A 518 -16.84 -8.08 -16.45
CA ALA A 518 -17.99 -7.19 -16.59
C ALA A 518 -17.72 -6.01 -17.52
N LEU A 519 -16.50 -5.45 -17.55
CA LEU A 519 -16.12 -4.44 -18.54
C LEU A 519 -16.25 -4.99 -19.98
N ILE A 520 -15.74 -6.20 -20.23
CA ILE A 520 -15.86 -6.87 -21.53
C ILE A 520 -17.33 -7.11 -21.88
N ALA A 521 -18.13 -7.57 -20.91
CA ALA A 521 -19.56 -7.81 -21.09
C ALA A 521 -20.33 -6.54 -21.47
N ARG A 522 -20.03 -5.43 -20.77
CA ARG A 522 -20.66 -4.11 -20.99
C ARG A 522 -20.29 -3.50 -22.34
N ALA A 523 -19.15 -3.87 -22.91
CA ALA A 523 -18.75 -3.43 -24.24
C ALA A 523 -19.65 -3.99 -25.37
N ALA A 524 -20.42 -5.06 -25.09
CA ALA A 524 -21.40 -5.67 -26.00
C ALA A 524 -22.71 -6.03 -25.27
N ILE A 525 -23.20 -5.09 -24.44
CA ILE A 525 -24.31 -5.31 -23.50
C ILE A 525 -25.61 -5.79 -24.16
N ASP A 526 -25.84 -5.41 -25.43
CA ASP A 526 -26.99 -5.77 -26.24
C ASP A 526 -27.05 -7.28 -26.55
N VAL A 527 -25.90 -7.95 -26.56
CA VAL A 527 -25.80 -9.40 -26.78
C VAL A 527 -25.60 -10.16 -25.45
N THR A 528 -24.84 -9.60 -24.52
CA THR A 528 -24.41 -10.31 -23.30
C THR A 528 -25.52 -10.44 -22.26
N ILE A 529 -26.42 -9.44 -22.10
CA ILE A 529 -27.56 -9.55 -21.18
C ILE A 529 -28.58 -10.62 -21.63
N PRO A 530 -29.01 -10.68 -22.90
CA PRO A 530 -29.86 -11.78 -23.37
C PRO A 530 -29.22 -13.16 -23.22
N LEU A 531 -27.89 -13.27 -23.41
CA LEU A 531 -27.16 -14.52 -23.18
C LEU A 531 -27.26 -14.96 -21.71
N LEU A 532 -26.94 -14.07 -20.77
CA LEU A 532 -27.04 -14.37 -19.33
C LEU A 532 -28.47 -14.74 -18.93
N THR A 533 -29.47 -14.06 -19.50
CA THR A 533 -30.90 -14.36 -19.27
C THR A 533 -31.26 -15.77 -19.73
N THR A 534 -30.77 -16.17 -20.90
CA THR A 534 -31.01 -17.50 -21.47
C THR A 534 -30.34 -18.58 -20.61
N LEU A 535 -29.04 -18.42 -20.30
CA LEU A 535 -28.29 -19.37 -19.47
C LEU A 535 -28.91 -19.55 -18.09
N PHE A 536 -29.27 -18.44 -17.42
CA PHE A 536 -29.92 -18.49 -16.11
C PHE A 536 -31.27 -19.21 -16.18
N SER A 537 -32.10 -18.90 -17.18
CA SER A 537 -33.41 -19.53 -17.37
C SER A 537 -33.29 -21.04 -17.64
N GLU A 538 -32.30 -21.46 -18.42
CA GLU A 538 -32.02 -22.87 -18.69
C GLU A 538 -31.62 -23.64 -17.42
N ARG A 539 -30.70 -23.09 -16.61
CA ARG A 539 -30.27 -23.73 -15.36
C ARG A 539 -31.39 -23.77 -14.33
N PHE A 540 -32.17 -22.71 -14.24
CA PHE A 540 -33.36 -22.67 -13.40
C PHE A 540 -34.42 -23.69 -13.84
N ALA A 541 -34.62 -23.88 -15.15
CA ALA A 541 -35.52 -24.91 -15.68
C ALA A 541 -35.02 -26.34 -15.41
N ARG A 542 -33.69 -26.57 -15.43
CA ARG A 542 -33.09 -27.87 -15.04
C ARG A 542 -33.36 -28.18 -13.56
N LEU A 543 -33.14 -27.20 -12.69
CA LEU A 543 -33.35 -27.31 -11.25
C LEU A 543 -34.80 -27.67 -10.88
N THR A 544 -35.77 -27.02 -11.56
CA THR A 544 -37.20 -27.26 -11.33
C THR A 544 -37.68 -28.61 -11.85
N LYS A 545 -37.10 -29.13 -12.94
CA LYS A 545 -37.43 -30.44 -13.53
C LYS A 545 -36.79 -31.63 -12.80
N GLY A 546 -35.59 -31.46 -12.26
CA GLY A 546 -34.80 -32.54 -11.64
C GLY A 546 -35.13 -32.86 -10.19
N ARG A 547 -36.25 -32.37 -9.63
CA ARG A 547 -36.57 -32.55 -8.19
C ARG A 547 -36.68 -34.03 -7.82
N GLY A 548 -35.69 -34.53 -7.09
CA GLY A 548 -35.69 -35.85 -6.44
C GLY A 548 -35.24 -37.04 -7.28
N ILE A 549 -34.67 -36.83 -8.48
CA ILE A 549 -34.25 -37.93 -9.39
C ILE A 549 -32.76 -37.86 -9.77
N ASP A 550 -32.18 -36.66 -9.96
CA ASP A 550 -30.76 -36.46 -10.34
C ASP A 550 -30.03 -35.57 -9.31
N ASP A 551 -28.71 -35.76 -9.19
CA ASP A 551 -27.82 -34.87 -8.42
C ASP A 551 -27.78 -33.48 -9.05
N GLN A 552 -28.16 -32.45 -8.28
CA GLN A 552 -28.27 -31.07 -8.76
C GLN A 552 -27.02 -30.24 -8.45
N THR A 553 -26.00 -30.80 -7.78
CA THR A 553 -24.85 -30.06 -7.24
C THR A 553 -24.12 -29.26 -8.32
N GLU A 554 -23.87 -29.84 -9.49
CA GLU A 554 -23.27 -29.12 -10.63
C GLU A 554 -24.12 -27.93 -11.07
N THR A 555 -25.44 -28.10 -11.15
CA THR A 555 -26.36 -27.03 -11.57
C THR A 555 -26.41 -25.91 -10.53
N LEU A 556 -26.23 -26.23 -9.24
CA LEU A 556 -26.17 -25.24 -8.17
C LEU A 556 -24.90 -24.39 -8.26
N GLU A 557 -23.74 -25.00 -8.54
CA GLU A 557 -22.48 -24.26 -8.74
C GLU A 557 -22.49 -23.42 -10.03
N GLU A 558 -23.13 -23.91 -11.10
CA GLU A 558 -23.38 -23.12 -12.31
C GLU A 558 -24.23 -21.87 -11.98
N ILE A 559 -25.32 -22.02 -11.22
CA ILE A 559 -26.16 -20.89 -10.81
C ILE A 559 -25.39 -19.92 -9.90
N TYR A 560 -24.62 -20.45 -8.94
CA TYR A 560 -23.75 -19.64 -8.07
C TYR A 560 -22.83 -18.72 -8.91
N SER A 561 -22.12 -19.29 -9.89
CA SER A 561 -21.22 -18.54 -10.76
C SER A 561 -21.95 -17.54 -11.65
N LEU A 562 -23.13 -17.90 -12.19
CA LEU A 562 -23.97 -16.99 -12.97
C LEU A 562 -24.44 -15.79 -12.15
N LEU A 563 -24.79 -15.96 -10.88
CA LEU A 563 -25.20 -14.87 -10.01
C LEU A 563 -24.07 -13.88 -9.79
N LEU A 564 -22.84 -14.37 -9.54
CA LEU A 564 -21.67 -13.52 -9.36
C LEU A 564 -21.31 -12.75 -10.63
N ILE A 565 -21.25 -13.43 -11.78
CA ILE A 565 -20.98 -12.79 -13.09
C ILE A 565 -22.04 -11.74 -13.41
N THR A 566 -23.32 -12.10 -13.24
CA THR A 566 -24.44 -11.20 -13.56
C THR A 566 -24.42 -9.96 -12.67
N GLY A 567 -24.18 -10.11 -11.36
CA GLY A 567 -24.08 -9.00 -10.43
C GLY A 567 -23.00 -7.98 -10.84
N HIS A 568 -21.83 -8.45 -11.25
CA HIS A 568 -20.77 -7.58 -11.77
C HIS A 568 -21.16 -6.90 -13.09
N VAL A 569 -21.81 -7.62 -14.02
CA VAL A 569 -22.19 -7.05 -15.32
C VAL A 569 -23.18 -5.89 -15.17
N ILE A 570 -24.19 -6.04 -14.29
CA ILE A 570 -25.28 -5.06 -14.17
C ILE A 570 -25.05 -3.99 -13.08
N SER A 571 -24.14 -4.20 -12.13
CA SER A 571 -23.92 -3.24 -11.03
C SER A 571 -22.45 -3.06 -10.67
N ASP A 572 -22.09 -1.81 -10.37
CA ASP A 572 -20.77 -1.43 -9.86
C ASP A 572 -20.70 -1.56 -8.33
N GLU A 573 -19.48 -1.57 -7.78
CA GLU A 573 -19.27 -1.47 -6.33
C GLU A 573 -19.72 -0.11 -5.80
N GLY A 574 -20.25 -0.11 -4.57
CA GLY A 574 -20.73 1.06 -3.86
C GLY A 574 -19.95 1.36 -2.58
N GLU A 575 -18.65 1.06 -2.55
CA GLU A 575 -17.83 1.41 -1.38
C GLU A 575 -17.61 2.94 -1.34
N GLY A 576 -18.23 3.61 -0.36
CA GLY A 576 -18.08 5.04 -0.12
C GLY A 576 -18.99 5.96 -0.94
N GLU A 577 -19.47 5.53 -2.11
CA GLU A 577 -20.36 6.31 -2.99
C GLU A 577 -21.65 5.57 -3.36
N THR A 578 -22.67 6.31 -3.82
CA THR A 578 -23.92 5.73 -4.31
C THR A 578 -23.68 5.14 -5.71
N PRO A 579 -23.77 3.80 -5.90
CA PRO A 579 -23.53 3.22 -7.21
C PRO A 579 -24.64 3.62 -8.18
N LEU A 580 -24.24 4.02 -9.39
CA LEU A 580 -25.13 4.38 -10.48
C LEU A 580 -25.34 3.19 -11.42
N ILE A 581 -26.35 3.28 -12.27
CA ILE A 581 -26.55 2.29 -13.35
C ILE A 581 -25.36 2.40 -14.31
N PRO A 582 -24.68 1.30 -14.67
CA PRO A 582 -23.58 1.33 -15.63
C PRO A 582 -23.93 2.05 -16.94
N ASN A 583 -23.05 2.94 -17.41
CA ASN A 583 -23.29 3.79 -18.58
C ASN A 583 -23.66 2.99 -19.84
N ALA A 584 -23.06 1.82 -20.05
CA ALA A 584 -23.38 0.95 -21.19
C ALA A 584 -24.88 0.54 -21.25
N ILE A 585 -25.51 0.30 -20.09
CA ILE A 585 -26.94 -0.03 -20.02
C ILE A 585 -27.78 1.19 -20.39
N GLN A 586 -27.37 2.38 -19.94
CA GLN A 586 -28.09 3.62 -20.23
C GLN A 586 -28.08 3.95 -21.73
N THR A 587 -26.93 3.76 -22.40
CA THR A 587 -26.75 4.13 -23.81
C THR A 587 -27.35 3.14 -24.80
N HIS A 588 -27.21 1.83 -24.57
CA HIS A 588 -27.59 0.81 -25.57
C HIS A 588 -29.08 0.48 -25.61
N PHE A 589 -29.82 0.72 -24.52
CA PHE A 589 -31.25 0.42 -24.43
C PHE A 589 -32.13 1.67 -24.46
N SER A 590 -31.60 2.83 -24.92
CA SER A 590 -32.28 4.13 -24.94
C SER A 590 -33.66 4.13 -25.59
N ASP A 591 -33.87 3.24 -26.56
CA ASP A 591 -35.06 3.20 -27.40
C ASP A 591 -36.18 2.33 -26.81
N ILE A 592 -35.92 1.59 -25.72
CA ILE A 592 -36.90 0.72 -25.08
C ILE A 592 -37.70 1.53 -24.05
N VAL A 593 -38.99 1.69 -24.31
CA VAL A 593 -39.93 2.47 -23.46
C VAL A 593 -40.77 1.56 -22.55
N GLU A 594 -40.97 0.30 -22.93
CA GLU A 594 -41.76 -0.67 -22.17
C GLU A 594 -40.88 -1.46 -21.19
N ALA A 595 -41.22 -1.42 -19.90
CA ALA A 595 -40.45 -2.09 -18.85
C ALA A 595 -40.36 -3.62 -19.05
N GLU A 596 -41.43 -4.23 -19.55
CA GLU A 596 -41.51 -5.68 -19.80
C GLU A 596 -40.58 -6.15 -20.93
N GLN A 597 -40.13 -5.24 -21.79
CA GLN A 597 -39.22 -5.53 -22.90
C GLN A 597 -37.76 -5.21 -22.56
N HIS A 598 -37.49 -4.58 -21.41
CA HIS A 598 -36.14 -4.16 -21.06
C HIS A 598 -35.30 -5.35 -20.57
N PRO A 599 -34.19 -5.72 -21.23
CA PRO A 599 -33.45 -6.95 -20.93
C PRO A 599 -32.95 -7.05 -19.48
N VAL A 600 -32.46 -5.94 -18.92
CA VAL A 600 -32.01 -5.89 -17.51
C VAL A 600 -33.16 -6.09 -16.52
N ILE A 601 -34.38 -5.62 -16.83
CA ILE A 601 -35.56 -5.82 -15.97
C ILE A 601 -35.99 -7.28 -16.00
N ILE A 602 -36.00 -7.91 -17.17
CA ILE A 602 -36.33 -9.33 -17.35
C ILE A 602 -35.34 -10.20 -16.54
N LEU A 603 -34.04 -9.97 -16.72
CA LEU A 603 -33.00 -10.70 -15.99
C LEU A 603 -33.10 -10.50 -14.47
N SER A 604 -33.21 -9.24 -14.02
CA SER A 604 -33.34 -8.92 -12.59
C SER A 604 -34.60 -9.56 -11.98
N SER A 605 -35.74 -9.49 -12.68
CA SER A 605 -36.99 -10.08 -12.20
C SER A 605 -36.93 -11.60 -12.14
N SER A 606 -36.23 -12.25 -13.09
CA SER A 606 -35.99 -13.69 -13.07
C SER A 606 -35.16 -14.11 -11.85
N ILE A 607 -34.08 -13.38 -11.55
CA ILE A 607 -33.22 -13.66 -10.40
C ILE A 607 -33.93 -13.39 -9.08
N VAL A 608 -34.67 -12.27 -8.97
CA VAL A 608 -35.48 -11.97 -7.76
C VAL A 608 -36.56 -13.04 -7.56
N GLY A 609 -37.24 -13.46 -8.63
CA GLY A 609 -38.23 -14.55 -8.57
C GLY A 609 -37.62 -15.90 -8.18
N PHE A 610 -36.39 -16.20 -8.62
CA PHE A 610 -35.63 -17.35 -8.14
C PHE A 610 -35.33 -17.24 -6.64
N ALA A 611 -34.78 -16.10 -6.20
CA ALA A 611 -34.45 -15.85 -4.81
C ALA A 611 -35.67 -15.95 -3.88
N GLU A 612 -36.84 -15.50 -4.34
CA GLU A 612 -38.12 -15.61 -3.62
C GLU A 612 -38.48 -17.07 -3.29
N GLN A 613 -38.09 -18.04 -4.12
CA GLN A 613 -38.37 -19.46 -3.85
C GLN A 613 -37.71 -19.98 -2.57
N SER A 614 -36.64 -19.34 -2.10
CA SER A 614 -35.98 -19.66 -0.82
C SER A 614 -36.90 -19.48 0.40
N LEU A 615 -37.98 -18.70 0.25
CA LEU A 615 -38.97 -18.50 1.31
C LEU A 615 -39.83 -19.76 1.54
N ASN A 616 -40.01 -20.60 0.52
CA ASN A 616 -40.75 -21.86 0.64
C ASN A 616 -39.87 -22.91 1.35
N PRO A 617 -40.28 -23.44 2.52
CA PRO A 617 -39.47 -24.39 3.30
C PRO A 617 -39.07 -25.67 2.54
N GLU A 618 -39.96 -26.20 1.69
CA GLU A 618 -39.69 -27.44 0.94
C GLU A 618 -38.67 -27.20 -0.18
N ILE A 619 -38.77 -26.06 -0.87
CA ILE A 619 -37.82 -25.69 -1.92
C ILE A 619 -36.47 -25.33 -1.30
N ARG A 620 -36.49 -24.58 -0.19
CA ARG A 620 -35.27 -24.20 0.54
C ARG A 620 -34.44 -25.42 0.93
N ALA A 621 -35.07 -26.40 1.56
CA ALA A 621 -34.39 -27.62 2.03
C ALA A 621 -33.82 -28.48 0.89
N SER A 622 -34.34 -28.35 -0.34
CA SER A 622 -33.91 -29.17 -1.48
C SER A 622 -32.93 -28.46 -2.42
N VAL A 623 -32.99 -27.13 -2.53
CA VAL A 623 -32.26 -26.35 -3.53
C VAL A 623 -31.26 -25.37 -2.92
N PHE A 624 -31.63 -24.68 -1.85
CA PHE A 624 -30.86 -23.55 -1.35
C PHE A 624 -29.84 -24.02 -0.29
N SER A 625 -28.67 -24.42 -0.75
CA SER A 625 -27.51 -24.63 0.12
C SER A 625 -27.05 -23.30 0.75
N PRO A 626 -26.31 -23.32 1.88
CA PRO A 626 -25.74 -22.10 2.46
C PRO A 626 -24.92 -21.30 1.44
N ARG A 627 -24.04 -21.96 0.68
CA ARG A 627 -23.20 -21.37 -0.36
C ARG A 627 -24.01 -20.72 -1.50
N LEU A 628 -25.08 -21.36 -1.97
CA LEU A 628 -25.96 -20.73 -2.95
C LEU A 628 -26.68 -19.51 -2.35
N MET A 629 -27.10 -19.61 -1.09
CA MET A 629 -27.72 -18.50 -0.38
C MET A 629 -26.75 -17.31 -0.23
N GLU A 630 -25.46 -17.56 -0.05
CA GLU A 630 -24.42 -16.52 -0.03
C GLU A 630 -24.39 -15.73 -1.34
N ALA A 631 -24.37 -16.41 -2.50
CA ALA A 631 -24.42 -15.75 -3.80
C ALA A 631 -25.72 -14.97 -4.02
N VAL A 632 -26.87 -15.49 -3.56
CA VAL A 632 -28.16 -14.78 -3.62
C VAL A 632 -28.11 -13.50 -2.78
N ILE A 633 -27.64 -13.59 -1.53
CA ILE A 633 -27.54 -12.44 -0.62
C ILE A 633 -26.53 -11.42 -1.15
N TRP A 634 -25.39 -11.86 -1.65
CA TRP A 634 -24.37 -11.00 -2.27
C TRP A 634 -24.94 -10.28 -3.49
N PHE A 635 -25.61 -11.00 -4.40
CA PHE A 635 -26.22 -10.42 -5.59
C PHE A 635 -27.27 -9.38 -5.22
N LEU A 636 -28.20 -9.71 -4.31
CA LEU A 636 -29.24 -8.78 -3.85
C LEU A 636 -28.62 -7.57 -3.14
N GLY A 637 -27.52 -7.75 -2.41
CA GLY A 637 -26.80 -6.67 -1.73
C GLY A 637 -26.24 -5.67 -2.73
N ARG A 638 -25.55 -6.15 -3.77
CA ARG A 638 -24.98 -5.32 -4.85
C ARG A 638 -26.08 -4.68 -5.71
N TRP A 639 -27.04 -5.48 -6.16
CA TRP A 639 -28.14 -5.06 -7.04
C TRP A 639 -29.06 -4.03 -6.39
N SER A 640 -29.41 -4.21 -5.12
CA SER A 640 -30.32 -3.30 -4.40
C SER A 640 -29.78 -1.89 -4.29
N CYS A 641 -28.46 -1.73 -4.17
CA CYS A 641 -27.80 -0.44 -4.15
C CYS A 641 -28.03 0.30 -5.48
N THR A 642 -28.00 -0.37 -6.62
CA THR A 642 -28.15 0.31 -7.91
C THR A 642 -29.62 0.54 -8.28
N TYR A 643 -30.49 -0.46 -8.07
CA TYR A 643 -31.80 -0.52 -8.72
C TYR A 643 -33.02 -0.33 -7.82
N ILE A 644 -32.91 -0.51 -6.50
CA ILE A 644 -34.09 -0.37 -5.62
C ILE A 644 -34.32 1.09 -5.26
N MET A 645 -35.51 1.59 -5.62
CA MET A 645 -36.00 2.93 -5.31
C MET A 645 -34.91 4.01 -5.49
N PRO A 646 -34.25 4.11 -6.65
CA PRO A 646 -33.18 5.09 -6.84
C PRO A 646 -33.72 6.52 -6.77
N PRO A 647 -32.92 7.50 -6.31
CA PRO A 647 -33.37 8.89 -6.21
C PRO A 647 -33.75 9.45 -7.58
N GLU A 648 -34.85 10.21 -7.65
CA GLU A 648 -35.30 10.86 -8.89
C GLU A 648 -34.34 11.99 -9.28
N GLU A 649 -33.46 11.73 -10.23
CA GLU A 649 -32.69 12.76 -10.93
C GLU A 649 -33.41 13.17 -12.21
N ASN A 650 -33.43 14.48 -12.54
CA ASN A 650 -33.92 14.97 -13.84
C ASN A 650 -32.98 14.45 -14.94
N THR A 651 -33.36 13.37 -15.63
CA THR A 651 -32.50 12.71 -16.63
C THR A 651 -33.12 12.70 -18.03
N ASP A 652 -32.29 12.96 -19.04
CA ASP A 652 -32.68 13.13 -20.45
C ASP A 652 -32.91 11.81 -21.23
N THR A 653 -32.53 10.64 -20.70
CA THR A 653 -32.59 9.33 -21.40
C THR A 653 -33.76 8.43 -20.95
N ASN A 654 -34.56 7.93 -21.91
CA ASN A 654 -35.75 7.10 -21.65
C ASN A 654 -35.44 5.75 -20.96
N SER A 655 -34.32 5.08 -21.29
CA SER A 655 -33.91 3.80 -20.69
C SER A 655 -33.69 3.88 -19.17
N LYS A 656 -32.90 4.87 -18.72
CA LYS A 656 -32.67 5.16 -17.30
C LYS A 656 -34.02 5.39 -16.61
N LYS A 657 -34.92 6.16 -17.21
CA LYS A 657 -36.25 6.42 -16.65
C LYS A 657 -37.09 5.16 -16.48
N VAL A 658 -37.11 4.25 -17.45
CA VAL A 658 -37.87 2.98 -17.36
C VAL A 658 -37.30 2.09 -16.26
N LEU A 659 -35.97 1.98 -16.17
CA LEU A 659 -35.29 1.21 -15.12
C LEU A 659 -35.55 1.77 -13.71
N MET A 660 -35.39 3.09 -13.55
CA MET A 660 -35.64 3.77 -12.28
C MET A 660 -37.11 3.67 -11.85
N THR A 661 -38.05 3.66 -12.79
CA THR A 661 -39.50 3.64 -12.48
C THR A 661 -40.03 2.23 -12.16
N PHE A 662 -39.52 1.18 -12.80
CA PHE A 662 -40.03 -0.19 -12.58
C PHE A 662 -39.75 -0.72 -11.17
N PHE A 663 -38.49 -0.64 -10.72
CA PHE A 663 -38.09 -0.90 -9.33
C PHE A 663 -38.20 0.35 -8.44
N GLY A 664 -38.86 1.39 -8.95
CA GLY A 664 -39.10 2.64 -8.27
C GLY A 664 -40.21 2.55 -7.22
N LEU A 665 -40.43 3.68 -6.54
CA LEU A 665 -41.37 3.81 -5.43
C LEU A 665 -42.81 3.41 -5.77
N HIS A 666 -43.28 3.77 -6.96
CA HIS A 666 -44.69 3.67 -7.35
C HIS A 666 -45.07 2.35 -8.04
N ASN A 667 -44.12 1.42 -8.20
CA ASN A 667 -44.35 0.16 -8.91
C ASN A 667 -43.85 -1.05 -8.09
N GLN A 668 -42.96 -1.89 -8.62
CA GLN A 668 -42.53 -3.14 -7.98
C GLN A 668 -41.54 -2.94 -6.83
N GLY A 669 -40.95 -1.74 -6.68
CA GLY A 669 -39.90 -1.49 -5.70
C GLY A 669 -40.27 -1.86 -4.26
N LYS A 670 -41.50 -1.55 -3.81
CA LYS A 670 -41.95 -1.88 -2.44
C LYS A 670 -42.15 -3.39 -2.24
N LEU A 671 -42.66 -4.09 -3.25
CA LEU A 671 -42.88 -5.54 -3.20
C LEU A 671 -41.53 -6.29 -3.17
N VAL A 672 -40.60 -5.91 -4.05
CA VAL A 672 -39.26 -6.50 -4.09
C VAL A 672 -38.49 -6.23 -2.79
N LEU A 673 -38.63 -5.03 -2.22
CA LEU A 673 -38.04 -4.72 -0.92
C LEU A 673 -38.57 -5.66 0.18
N ASP A 674 -39.89 -5.90 0.24
CA ASP A 674 -40.47 -6.85 1.19
C ASP A 674 -39.93 -8.28 1.02
N ILE A 675 -39.83 -8.76 -0.22
CA ILE A 675 -39.24 -10.07 -0.53
C ILE A 675 -37.81 -10.16 0.00
N ILE A 676 -36.97 -9.15 -0.24
CA ILE A 676 -35.57 -9.11 0.22
C ILE A 676 -35.47 -9.19 1.74
N ILE A 677 -36.34 -8.49 2.47
CA ILE A 677 -36.34 -8.55 3.94
C ILE A 677 -36.75 -9.94 4.44
N ARG A 678 -37.74 -10.58 3.81
CA ARG A 678 -38.15 -11.95 4.17
C ARG A 678 -37.05 -12.97 3.89
N ILE A 679 -36.30 -12.79 2.79
CA ILE A 679 -35.14 -13.62 2.43
C ILE A 679 -34.05 -13.44 3.50
N SER A 680 -33.78 -12.19 3.90
CA SER A 680 -32.79 -11.87 4.93
C SER A 680 -33.14 -12.50 6.28
N LEU A 681 -34.40 -12.41 6.71
CA LEU A 681 -34.87 -13.06 7.93
C LEU A 681 -34.73 -14.59 7.85
N THR A 682 -35.04 -15.17 6.69
CA THR A 682 -34.86 -16.61 6.45
C THR A 682 -33.37 -17.01 6.57
N ALA A 683 -32.47 -16.27 5.93
CA ALA A 683 -31.02 -16.50 6.00
C ALA A 683 -30.50 -16.51 7.46
N LEU A 684 -30.98 -15.57 8.29
CA LEU A 684 -30.56 -15.45 9.69
C LEU A 684 -31.12 -16.54 10.61
N VAL A 685 -32.35 -17.01 10.37
CA VAL A 685 -33.05 -17.92 11.29
C VAL A 685 -32.90 -19.39 10.89
N THR A 686 -32.92 -19.72 9.59
CA THR A 686 -32.99 -21.11 9.13
C THR A 686 -31.64 -21.75 8.85
N TYR A 687 -30.55 -20.98 8.87
CA TYR A 687 -29.17 -21.45 8.67
C TYR A 687 -28.32 -21.19 9.92
N PRO A 688 -28.58 -21.87 11.06
CA PRO A 688 -27.82 -21.69 12.27
C PRO A 688 -26.38 -22.21 12.07
N GLY A 689 -25.38 -21.43 12.50
CA GLY A 689 -23.97 -21.81 12.41
C GLY A 689 -23.24 -21.36 11.15
N GLU A 690 -23.97 -21.03 10.08
CA GLU A 690 -23.40 -20.54 8.80
C GLU A 690 -22.94 -19.08 8.94
N LYS A 691 -21.71 -18.89 9.42
CA LYS A 691 -21.20 -17.56 9.81
C LYS A 691 -21.05 -16.62 8.62
N ASP A 692 -20.60 -17.11 7.48
CA ASP A 692 -20.30 -16.27 6.30
C ASP A 692 -21.58 -15.77 5.64
N LEU A 693 -22.57 -16.65 5.41
CA LEU A 693 -23.93 -16.26 5.02
C LEU A 693 -24.57 -15.21 5.96
N GLN A 694 -24.47 -15.43 7.27
CA GLN A 694 -24.99 -14.47 8.25
C GLN A 694 -24.22 -13.14 8.20
N ALA A 695 -22.90 -13.18 7.99
CA ALA A 695 -22.07 -12.00 7.84
C ALA A 695 -22.48 -11.19 6.60
N LEU A 696 -22.61 -11.81 5.42
CA LEU A 696 -23.06 -11.16 4.19
C LEU A 696 -24.45 -10.52 4.36
N THR A 697 -25.37 -11.24 5.02
CA THR A 697 -26.72 -10.73 5.27
C THR A 697 -26.70 -9.49 6.17
N CYS A 698 -25.91 -9.53 7.25
CA CYS A 698 -25.81 -8.46 8.23
C CYS A 698 -25.00 -7.24 7.76
N TYR A 699 -23.88 -7.45 7.05
CA TYR A 699 -22.91 -6.41 6.70
C TYR A 699 -23.08 -5.85 5.29
N GLN A 700 -23.54 -6.66 4.35
CA GLN A 700 -23.67 -6.24 2.96
C GLN A 700 -25.12 -5.89 2.63
N LEU A 701 -26.03 -6.86 2.72
CA LEU A 701 -27.41 -6.68 2.26
C LEU A 701 -28.24 -5.75 3.17
N LEU A 702 -28.45 -6.11 4.44
CA LEU A 702 -29.32 -5.33 5.31
C LEU A 702 -28.72 -3.94 5.58
N HIS A 703 -27.39 -3.86 5.70
CA HIS A 703 -26.70 -2.60 5.94
C HIS A 703 -26.83 -1.64 4.75
N SER A 704 -26.70 -2.12 3.51
CA SER A 704 -26.81 -1.26 2.33
C SER A 704 -28.20 -0.64 2.16
N LEU A 705 -29.25 -1.39 2.51
CA LEU A 705 -30.63 -0.91 2.45
C LEU A 705 -30.90 0.29 3.39
N VAL A 706 -30.25 0.33 4.56
CA VAL A 706 -30.48 1.38 5.56
C VAL A 706 -29.57 2.61 5.40
N GLN A 707 -28.62 2.58 4.47
CA GLN A 707 -27.80 3.77 4.16
C GLN A 707 -28.62 4.89 3.51
N ARG A 708 -29.75 4.55 2.88
CA ARG A 708 -30.60 5.48 2.15
C ARG A 708 -31.86 5.82 2.92
N LYS A 709 -31.96 7.07 3.35
CA LYS A 709 -33.09 7.57 4.17
C LYS A 709 -34.48 7.36 3.55
N HIS A 710 -34.61 7.47 2.23
CA HIS A 710 -35.89 7.25 1.56
C HIS A 710 -36.29 5.77 1.55
N ILE A 711 -35.34 4.84 1.43
CA ILE A 711 -35.61 3.40 1.57
C ILE A 711 -36.04 3.10 3.00
N CYS A 712 -35.36 3.67 4.01
CA CYS A 712 -35.74 3.56 5.41
C CYS A 712 -37.20 3.95 5.68
N ALA A 713 -37.70 5.00 5.01
CA ALA A 713 -39.09 5.45 5.17
C ALA A 713 -40.13 4.39 4.75
N HIS A 714 -39.77 3.53 3.80
CA HIS A 714 -40.59 2.41 3.38
C HIS A 714 -40.34 1.15 4.21
N LEU A 715 -39.08 0.86 4.57
CA LEU A 715 -38.71 -0.28 5.42
C LEU A 715 -39.51 -0.33 6.71
N VAL A 716 -39.56 0.78 7.47
CA VAL A 716 -40.27 0.83 8.77
C VAL A 716 -41.79 0.63 8.67
N GLN A 717 -42.36 0.72 7.47
CA GLN A 717 -43.78 0.49 7.20
C GLN A 717 -44.09 -0.96 6.82
N LEU A 718 -43.09 -1.76 6.46
CA LEU A 718 -43.27 -3.16 6.07
C LEU A 718 -43.49 -4.05 7.29
N ASP A 719 -44.43 -4.99 7.19
CA ASP A 719 -44.68 -5.96 8.25
C ASP A 719 -43.48 -6.91 8.39
N SER A 720 -42.85 -7.32 7.29
CA SER A 720 -41.62 -8.14 7.31
C SER A 720 -40.46 -7.51 8.10
N TRP A 721 -40.29 -6.19 8.02
CA TRP A 721 -39.27 -5.46 8.80
C TRP A 721 -39.64 -5.41 10.28
N ARG A 722 -40.93 -5.24 10.60
CA ARG A 722 -41.42 -5.29 11.98
C ARG A 722 -41.26 -6.67 12.58
N ASP A 723 -41.50 -7.72 11.79
CA ASP A 723 -41.27 -9.11 12.18
C ASP A 723 -39.80 -9.35 12.51
N LEU A 724 -38.87 -8.91 11.63
CA LEU A 724 -37.43 -8.97 11.90
C LEU A 724 -37.03 -8.22 13.17
N ALA A 725 -37.53 -6.99 13.36
CA ALA A 725 -37.26 -6.19 14.55
C ALA A 725 -37.82 -6.85 15.83
N SER A 726 -39.01 -7.45 15.74
CA SER A 726 -39.66 -8.15 16.85
C SER A 726 -38.94 -9.44 17.21
N ALA A 727 -38.48 -10.21 16.21
CA ALA A 727 -37.66 -11.39 16.41
C ALA A 727 -36.33 -11.01 17.06
N PHE A 728 -35.70 -9.91 16.63
CA PHE A 728 -34.46 -9.43 17.23
C PHE A 728 -34.66 -9.04 18.70
N ALA A 729 -35.76 -8.36 19.02
CA ALA A 729 -36.06 -7.91 20.37
C ALA A 729 -36.41 -9.06 21.33
N ASN A 730 -37.19 -10.05 20.86
CA ASN A 730 -37.88 -11.01 21.73
C ASN A 730 -37.48 -12.47 21.55
N ASP A 731 -36.97 -12.87 20.37
CA ASP A 731 -36.68 -14.27 20.06
C ASP A 731 -35.27 -14.67 20.52
N LYS A 732 -35.18 -15.86 21.12
CA LYS A 732 -33.91 -16.50 21.51
C LYS A 732 -33.15 -17.04 20.31
N THR A 733 -33.80 -17.32 19.19
CA THR A 733 -33.13 -17.84 17.98
C THR A 733 -32.07 -16.86 17.49
N LEU A 734 -32.42 -15.58 17.36
CA LEU A 734 -31.49 -14.55 16.94
C LEU A 734 -30.45 -14.20 18.00
N LEU A 735 -30.52 -14.69 19.24
CA LEU A 735 -29.43 -14.59 20.22
C LEU A 735 -28.28 -15.58 19.92
N LEU A 736 -28.54 -16.63 19.13
CA LEU A 736 -27.53 -17.63 18.74
C LEU A 736 -26.59 -17.13 17.63
N LEU A 737 -26.91 -16.02 16.95
CA LEU A 737 -25.99 -15.42 15.97
C LEU A 737 -24.67 -15.03 16.66
N ASN A 738 -23.58 -15.11 15.90
CA ASN A 738 -22.28 -14.63 16.36
C ASN A 738 -22.39 -13.19 16.90
N THR A 739 -21.76 -12.94 18.05
CA THR A 739 -21.62 -11.63 18.71
C THR A 739 -21.37 -10.46 17.75
N VAL A 740 -20.53 -10.65 16.73
CA VAL A 740 -20.20 -9.63 15.74
C VAL A 740 -21.41 -9.30 14.82
N HIS A 741 -22.19 -10.31 14.43
CA HIS A 741 -23.40 -10.16 13.62
C HIS A 741 -24.54 -9.50 14.41
N GLN A 742 -24.66 -9.79 15.72
CA GLN A 742 -25.59 -9.12 16.62
C GLN A 742 -25.40 -7.59 16.59
N ARG A 743 -24.14 -7.16 16.67
CA ARG A 743 -23.78 -5.75 16.63
C ARG A 743 -24.21 -5.11 15.31
N SER A 744 -23.90 -5.73 14.18
CA SER A 744 -24.29 -5.20 12.86
C SER A 744 -25.80 -5.11 12.70
N LEU A 745 -26.52 -6.16 13.11
CA LEU A 745 -27.98 -6.19 13.00
C LEU A 745 -28.64 -5.13 13.88
N ALA A 746 -28.16 -4.95 15.12
CA ALA A 746 -28.62 -3.89 16.01
C ALA A 746 -28.39 -2.51 15.40
N GLN A 747 -27.19 -2.27 14.85
CA GLN A 747 -26.85 -1.02 14.18
C GLN A 747 -27.79 -0.74 13.00
N THR A 748 -28.02 -1.74 12.16
CA THR A 748 -28.88 -1.63 10.98
C THR A 748 -30.34 -1.37 11.35
N LEU A 749 -30.89 -2.08 12.33
CA LEU A 749 -32.26 -1.87 12.80
C LEU A 749 -32.43 -0.46 13.39
N VAL A 750 -31.47 0.02 14.18
CA VAL A 750 -31.53 1.37 14.77
C VAL A 750 -31.40 2.46 13.69
N ARG A 751 -30.51 2.30 12.70
CA ARG A 751 -30.38 3.23 11.55
C ARG A 751 -31.65 3.36 10.72
N SER A 752 -32.47 2.30 10.65
CA SER A 752 -33.77 2.36 9.94
C SER A 752 -34.75 3.39 10.51
N ALA A 753 -34.57 3.80 11.78
CA ALA A 753 -35.39 4.83 12.40
C ALA A 753 -35.26 6.20 11.70
N SER A 754 -34.19 6.44 10.95
CA SER A 754 -34.01 7.64 10.11
C SER A 754 -35.16 7.88 9.13
N GLY A 755 -35.85 6.81 8.72
CA GLY A 755 -37.00 6.82 7.83
C GLY A 755 -38.31 7.30 8.46
N LEU A 756 -38.39 7.42 9.78
CA LEU A 756 -39.61 7.87 10.47
C LEU A 756 -39.80 9.38 10.33
N SER A 757 -41.06 9.81 10.33
CA SER A 757 -41.45 11.18 9.98
C SER A 757 -41.07 12.22 11.04
N ASN A 758 -41.11 11.86 12.33
CA ASN A 758 -40.81 12.75 13.44
C ASN A 758 -39.78 12.17 14.43
N LEU A 759 -39.22 13.07 15.25
CA LEU A 759 -38.23 12.74 16.27
C LEU A 759 -38.80 11.76 17.32
N GLU A 760 -40.04 11.97 17.76
CA GLU A 760 -40.64 11.18 18.84
C GLU A 760 -40.87 9.71 18.43
N LEU A 761 -41.37 9.45 17.22
CA LEU A 761 -41.55 8.08 16.71
C LEU A 761 -40.20 7.39 16.52
N SER A 762 -39.18 8.13 16.06
CA SER A 762 -37.81 7.60 15.91
C SER A 762 -37.25 7.13 17.26
N ASN A 763 -37.38 7.96 18.29
CA ASN A 763 -36.96 7.61 19.65
C ASN A 763 -37.81 6.48 20.24
N GLN A 764 -39.13 6.50 20.04
CA GLN A 764 -40.01 5.44 20.51
C GLN A 764 -39.68 4.08 19.86
N TYR A 765 -39.35 4.07 18.57
CA TYR A 765 -38.93 2.86 17.86
C TYR A 765 -37.68 2.26 18.49
N VAL A 766 -36.65 3.09 18.75
CA VAL A 766 -35.42 2.64 19.40
C VAL A 766 -35.68 2.15 20.83
N ARG A 767 -36.53 2.84 21.61
CA ARG A 767 -36.94 2.39 22.95
C ARG A 767 -37.63 1.03 22.92
N ASN A 768 -38.53 0.80 21.95
CA ASN A 768 -39.22 -0.48 21.82
C ASN A 768 -38.26 -1.61 21.45
N LEU A 769 -37.28 -1.33 20.59
CA LEU A 769 -36.31 -2.32 20.14
C LEU A 769 -35.31 -2.72 21.24
N MET A 770 -34.78 -1.74 21.97
CA MET A 770 -33.67 -1.94 22.91
C MET A 770 -34.09 -1.97 24.39
N GLY A 771 -35.31 -1.55 24.71
CA GLY A 771 -35.78 -1.35 26.08
C GLY A 771 -35.74 -2.62 26.93
N HIS A 772 -36.28 -3.73 26.41
CA HIS A 772 -36.27 -5.01 27.13
C HIS A 772 -34.86 -5.50 27.48
N MET A 773 -33.91 -5.34 26.55
CA MET A 773 -32.51 -5.73 26.75
C MET A 773 -31.85 -4.90 27.85
N THR A 774 -32.13 -3.60 27.84
CA THR A 774 -31.59 -2.63 28.81
C THR A 774 -32.13 -2.90 30.20
N THR A 775 -33.45 -3.11 30.33
CA THR A 775 -34.09 -3.48 31.60
C THR A 775 -33.53 -4.79 32.15
N TYR A 776 -33.38 -5.82 31.31
CA TYR A 776 -32.80 -7.09 31.73
C TYR A 776 -31.35 -6.94 32.21
N PHE A 777 -30.55 -6.11 31.54
CA PHE A 777 -29.17 -5.82 31.95
C PHE A 777 -29.12 -5.11 33.31
N VAL A 778 -30.01 -4.15 33.56
CA VAL A 778 -30.17 -3.48 34.86
C VAL A 778 -30.59 -4.47 35.93
N GLU A 779 -31.61 -5.30 35.67
CA GLU A 779 -32.09 -6.34 36.59
C GLU A 779 -30.99 -7.33 36.98
N LEU A 780 -30.16 -7.78 36.02
CA LEU A 780 -29.02 -8.64 36.31
C LEU A 780 -28.04 -8.01 37.30
N SER A 781 -27.75 -6.72 37.16
CA SER A 781 -26.81 -6.01 38.05
C SER A 781 -27.31 -5.84 39.49
N THR A 782 -28.64 -5.90 39.70
CA THR A 782 -29.28 -5.70 41.01
C THR A 782 -29.55 -7.00 41.76
N LYS A 783 -29.32 -8.16 41.12
CA LYS A 783 -29.49 -9.48 41.73
C LYS A 783 -28.41 -9.76 42.78
N ASN A 784 -28.83 -10.10 44.00
CA ASN A 784 -27.93 -10.38 45.13
C ASN A 784 -27.02 -11.59 44.90
N ASP A 785 -27.48 -12.57 44.11
CA ASP A 785 -26.75 -13.78 43.76
C ASP A 785 -25.86 -13.60 42.50
N PHE A 786 -25.90 -12.45 41.84
CA PHE A 786 -25.21 -12.24 40.56
C PHE A 786 -23.72 -12.57 40.62
N LYS A 787 -23.01 -12.21 41.70
CA LYS A 787 -21.58 -12.56 41.88
C LYS A 787 -21.29 -14.07 41.80
N SER A 788 -22.26 -14.90 42.19
CA SER A 788 -22.12 -16.36 42.16
C SER A 788 -22.54 -16.98 40.82
N VAL A 789 -23.54 -16.41 40.15
CA VAL A 789 -24.11 -16.95 38.90
C VAL A 789 -23.44 -16.35 37.66
N ALA A 790 -22.81 -15.17 37.77
CA ALA A 790 -22.19 -14.44 36.66
C ALA A 790 -21.15 -15.26 35.88
N GLN A 791 -20.47 -16.20 36.54
CA GLN A 791 -19.45 -17.06 35.94
C GLN A 791 -20.01 -18.23 35.13
N GLN A 792 -21.34 -18.40 35.10
CA GLN A 792 -21.96 -19.44 34.27
C GLN A 792 -21.82 -19.10 32.78
N PRO A 793 -21.44 -20.06 31.92
CA PRO A 793 -21.25 -19.83 30.48
C PRO A 793 -22.46 -19.20 29.79
N ASP A 794 -23.67 -19.61 30.16
CA ASP A 794 -24.91 -19.09 29.59
C ASP A 794 -25.12 -17.60 29.91
N ILE A 795 -24.75 -17.17 31.12
CA ILE A 795 -24.84 -15.77 31.54
C ILE A 795 -23.75 -14.94 30.86
N ILE A 796 -22.51 -15.45 30.80
CA ILE A 796 -21.40 -14.78 30.10
C ILE A 796 -21.77 -14.55 28.63
N HIS A 797 -22.31 -15.57 27.96
CA HIS A 797 -22.75 -15.46 26.57
C HIS A 797 -23.91 -14.46 26.42
N SER A 798 -24.93 -14.55 27.29
CA SER A 798 -26.06 -13.61 27.28
C SER A 798 -25.62 -12.16 27.48
N VAL A 799 -24.76 -11.88 28.47
CA VAL A 799 -24.19 -10.55 28.73
C VAL A 799 -23.39 -10.07 27.53
N SER A 800 -22.57 -10.93 26.92
CA SER A 800 -21.77 -10.59 25.74
C SER A 800 -22.64 -10.22 24.53
N CYS A 801 -23.69 -10.99 24.27
CA CYS A 801 -24.64 -10.69 23.19
C CYS A 801 -25.39 -9.38 23.43
N LEU A 802 -25.84 -9.11 24.67
CA LEU A 802 -26.51 -7.86 25.01
C LEU A 802 -25.59 -6.65 24.85
N LEU A 803 -24.33 -6.76 25.29
CA LEU A 803 -23.33 -5.71 25.11
C LEU A 803 -23.08 -5.42 23.63
N GLU A 804 -22.97 -6.44 22.77
CA GLU A 804 -22.78 -6.23 21.34
C GLU A 804 -24.01 -5.60 20.66
N ARG A 805 -25.22 -5.95 21.09
CA ARG A 805 -26.44 -5.28 20.60
C ARG A 805 -26.48 -3.81 21.03
N LEU A 806 -26.14 -3.51 22.29
CA LEU A 806 -26.04 -2.14 22.79
C LEU A 806 -24.95 -1.34 22.05
N ARG A 807 -23.81 -1.97 21.74
CA ARG A 807 -22.74 -1.38 20.90
C ARG A 807 -23.23 -1.05 19.50
N GLY A 808 -23.97 -1.96 18.88
CA GLY A 808 -24.55 -1.71 17.57
C GLY A 808 -25.51 -0.52 17.58
N ALA A 809 -26.37 -0.43 18.61
CA ALA A 809 -27.26 0.71 18.79
C ALA A 809 -26.50 2.03 19.01
N ALA A 810 -25.43 2.01 19.81
CA ALA A 810 -24.55 3.17 20.00
C ALA A 810 -23.91 3.64 18.68
N ASN A 811 -23.40 2.72 17.86
CA ASN A 811 -22.80 3.02 16.54
C ASN A 811 -23.82 3.47 15.46
N ALA A 812 -25.11 3.41 15.78
CA ALA A 812 -26.21 3.91 14.96
C ALA A 812 -26.77 5.25 15.47
N SER A 813 -26.02 5.94 16.34
CA SER A 813 -26.40 7.27 16.83
C SER A 813 -26.50 8.26 15.68
N GLU A 814 -27.70 8.83 15.52
CA GLU A 814 -27.99 9.93 14.62
C GLU A 814 -28.70 11.04 15.41
N PRO A 815 -28.69 12.31 14.95
CA PRO A 815 -29.40 13.39 15.64
C PRO A 815 -30.86 13.10 15.97
N ARG A 816 -31.53 12.22 15.20
CA ARG A 816 -32.93 11.84 15.42
C ARG A 816 -33.14 10.77 16.48
N THR A 817 -32.19 9.86 16.66
CA THR A 817 -32.26 8.73 17.60
C THR A 817 -31.44 8.97 18.87
N GLN A 818 -30.67 10.07 18.89
CA GLN A 818 -29.75 10.47 19.95
C GLN A 818 -30.38 10.38 21.34
N LYS A 819 -31.55 11.01 21.56
CA LYS A 819 -32.20 11.04 22.89
C LYS A 819 -32.47 9.65 23.46
N ALA A 820 -33.04 8.74 22.67
CA ALA A 820 -33.30 7.38 23.11
C ALA A 820 -32.00 6.61 23.38
N ILE A 821 -30.96 6.79 22.55
CA ILE A 821 -29.67 6.10 22.74
C ILE A 821 -28.94 6.65 23.97
N TYR A 822 -29.03 7.94 24.24
CA TYR A 822 -28.54 8.53 25.49
C TYR A 822 -29.27 7.96 26.71
N GLU A 823 -30.62 7.96 26.71
CA GLU A 823 -31.43 7.40 27.81
C GLU A 823 -31.06 5.92 28.09
N LEU A 824 -30.87 5.12 27.04
CA LEU A 824 -30.45 3.72 27.15
C LEU A 824 -29.08 3.60 27.83
N GLY A 825 -28.07 4.29 27.33
CA GLY A 825 -26.73 4.24 27.92
C GLY A 825 -26.67 4.81 29.34
N PHE A 826 -27.40 5.89 29.61
CA PHE A 826 -27.50 6.50 30.92
C PHE A 826 -28.04 5.52 31.97
N SER A 827 -29.06 4.74 31.61
CA SER A 827 -29.66 3.73 32.51
C SER A 827 -28.70 2.59 32.87
N VAL A 828 -27.71 2.28 32.01
CA VAL A 828 -26.75 1.18 32.21
C VAL A 828 -25.40 1.61 32.76
N MET A 829 -25.14 2.91 32.96
CA MET A 829 -23.87 3.39 33.53
C MET A 829 -23.51 2.71 34.86
N ASN A 830 -24.42 2.73 35.84
CA ASN A 830 -24.18 2.07 37.13
C ASN A 830 -24.06 0.54 37.01
N PRO A 831 -24.97 -0.16 36.29
CA PRO A 831 -24.80 -1.58 35.97
C PRO A 831 -23.43 -1.94 35.38
N ILE A 832 -22.88 -1.13 34.46
CA ILE A 832 -21.56 -1.36 33.85
C ILE A 832 -20.45 -1.36 34.90
N LEU A 833 -20.47 -0.42 35.86
CA LEU A 833 -19.47 -0.39 36.93
C LEU A 833 -19.56 -1.65 37.81
N VAL A 834 -20.77 -2.11 38.12
CA VAL A 834 -20.99 -3.36 38.87
C VAL A 834 -20.46 -4.56 38.10
N LEU A 835 -20.80 -4.67 36.80
CA LEU A 835 -20.33 -5.78 35.97
C LEU A 835 -18.81 -5.77 35.79
N LEU A 836 -18.18 -4.60 35.70
CA LEU A 836 -16.72 -4.49 35.62
C LEU A 836 -16.03 -5.00 36.90
N ASP A 837 -16.62 -4.81 38.08
CA ASP A 837 -16.13 -5.40 39.34
C ASP A 837 -16.33 -6.93 39.37
N VAL A 838 -17.48 -7.42 38.90
CA VAL A 838 -17.80 -8.86 38.92
C VAL A 838 -16.97 -9.64 37.91
N TYR A 839 -16.80 -9.13 36.69
CA TYR A 839 -16.11 -9.78 35.58
C TYR A 839 -14.63 -9.43 35.47
N LYS A 840 -14.00 -8.88 36.51
CA LYS A 840 -12.57 -8.45 36.51
C LYS A 840 -11.54 -9.53 36.14
N HIS A 841 -11.95 -10.79 36.02
CA HIS A 841 -11.12 -11.92 35.62
C HIS A 841 -11.48 -12.50 34.24
N GLU A 842 -12.59 -12.04 33.62
CA GLU A 842 -13.08 -12.48 32.32
C GLU A 842 -12.77 -11.42 31.25
N SER A 843 -11.60 -11.54 30.59
CA SER A 843 -11.07 -10.52 29.68
C SER A 843 -12.01 -10.18 28.52
N ALA A 844 -12.70 -11.17 27.96
CA ALA A 844 -13.65 -10.98 26.88
C ALA A 844 -14.81 -10.04 27.26
N VAL A 845 -15.38 -10.21 28.46
CA VAL A 845 -16.49 -9.38 28.94
C VAL A 845 -16.00 -7.99 29.32
N VAL A 846 -14.83 -7.88 29.96
CA VAL A 846 -14.19 -6.60 30.28
C VAL A 846 -13.99 -5.76 29.02
N TYR A 847 -13.41 -6.35 27.97
CA TYR A 847 -13.20 -5.68 26.69
C TYR A 847 -14.53 -5.18 26.08
N LEU A 848 -15.59 -6.00 26.10
CA LEU A 848 -16.90 -5.61 25.57
C LEU A 848 -17.55 -4.47 26.37
N LEU A 849 -17.42 -4.48 27.71
CA LEU A 849 -17.90 -3.38 28.57
C LEU A 849 -17.18 -2.08 28.22
N LEU A 850 -15.85 -2.11 28.12
CA LEU A 850 -15.05 -0.95 27.75
C LEU A 850 -15.42 -0.44 26.35
N LYS A 851 -15.54 -1.35 25.37
CA LYS A 851 -15.91 -0.99 24.01
C LYS A 851 -17.33 -0.46 23.86
N PHE A 852 -18.28 -0.95 24.65
CA PHE A 852 -19.60 -0.33 24.71
C PHE A 852 -19.54 1.12 25.16
N VAL A 853 -18.80 1.41 26.23
CA VAL A 853 -18.67 2.80 26.70
C VAL A 853 -17.97 3.67 25.65
N VAL A 854 -16.93 3.16 24.99
CA VAL A 854 -16.25 3.88 23.88
C VAL A 854 -17.23 4.24 22.77
N ASP A 855 -17.95 3.24 22.24
CA ASP A 855 -18.88 3.38 21.12
C ASP A 855 -20.06 4.30 21.50
N TRP A 856 -20.55 4.22 22.75
CA TRP A 856 -21.63 5.07 23.25
C TRP A 856 -21.19 6.52 23.47
N VAL A 857 -20.02 6.75 24.06
CA VAL A 857 -19.50 8.11 24.25
C VAL A 857 -19.23 8.76 22.89
N ASP A 858 -18.66 8.05 21.93
CA ASP A 858 -18.40 8.57 20.57
C ASP A 858 -19.66 9.12 19.91
N GLY A 859 -20.74 8.33 19.92
CA GLY A 859 -22.00 8.71 19.26
C GLY A 859 -22.81 9.78 20.00
N GLN A 860 -22.53 10.04 21.28
CA GLN A 860 -23.36 10.90 22.13
C GLN A 860 -22.70 12.21 22.54
N ILE A 861 -21.39 12.21 22.82
CA ILE A 861 -20.70 13.29 23.52
C ILE A 861 -20.93 14.67 22.86
N SER A 862 -20.88 14.75 21.52
CA SER A 862 -21.08 15.99 20.77
C SER A 862 -22.47 16.62 20.94
N TYR A 863 -23.48 15.86 21.38
CA TYR A 863 -24.86 16.33 21.53
C TYR A 863 -25.24 16.68 22.97
N LEU A 864 -24.45 16.25 23.97
CA LEU A 864 -24.82 16.36 25.38
C LEU A 864 -24.82 17.80 25.91
N GLU A 865 -25.78 18.14 26.76
CA GLU A 865 -25.77 19.42 27.48
C GLU A 865 -24.71 19.43 28.60
N ALA A 866 -24.44 20.59 29.21
CA ALA A 866 -23.37 20.71 30.22
C ALA A 866 -23.55 19.76 31.43
N GLN A 867 -24.78 19.58 31.91
CA GLN A 867 -25.07 18.67 33.03
C GLN A 867 -24.89 17.20 32.66
N GLU A 868 -25.34 16.83 31.46
CA GLU A 868 -25.22 15.47 30.92
C GLU A 868 -23.75 15.12 30.67
N THR A 869 -23.00 16.06 30.10
CA THR A 869 -21.55 15.96 29.89
C THR A 869 -20.84 15.71 31.22
N ALA A 870 -21.16 16.47 32.27
CA ALA A 870 -20.58 16.27 33.59
C ALA A 870 -20.87 14.87 34.15
N ALA A 871 -22.08 14.35 33.97
CA ALA A 871 -22.45 13.01 34.42
C ALA A 871 -21.66 11.92 33.68
N VAL A 872 -21.56 12.00 32.35
CA VAL A 872 -20.82 11.04 31.51
C VAL A 872 -19.33 11.08 31.81
N VAL A 873 -18.75 12.26 31.96
CA VAL A 873 -17.32 12.44 32.27
C VAL A 873 -16.97 11.88 33.66
N ASN A 874 -17.81 12.13 34.67
CA ASN A 874 -17.63 11.56 36.01
C ASN A 874 -17.69 10.03 35.98
N PHE A 875 -18.63 9.45 35.21
CA PHE A 875 -18.71 8.01 35.02
C PHE A 875 -17.49 7.43 34.31
N CYS A 876 -17.02 8.05 33.22
CA CYS A 876 -15.82 7.58 32.51
C CYS A 876 -14.59 7.61 33.43
N THR A 877 -14.46 8.65 34.25
CA THR A 877 -13.38 8.75 35.24
C THR A 877 -13.45 7.61 36.26
N ASN A 878 -14.65 7.32 36.79
CA ASN A 878 -14.86 6.20 37.71
C ASN A 878 -14.56 4.84 37.06
N LEU A 879 -14.95 4.66 35.80
CA LEU A 879 -14.69 3.44 35.01
C LEU A 879 -13.18 3.20 34.85
N ILE A 880 -12.43 4.22 34.42
CA ILE A 880 -10.98 4.15 34.23
C ILE A 880 -10.28 3.86 35.57
N HIS A 881 -10.73 4.52 36.65
CA HIS A 881 -10.17 4.31 37.98
C HIS A 881 -10.45 2.89 38.51
N LEU A 882 -11.65 2.36 38.28
CA LEU A 882 -12.03 1.00 38.66
C LEU A 882 -11.18 -0.03 37.88
N TYR A 883 -11.07 0.12 36.55
CA TYR A 883 -10.22 -0.75 35.73
C TYR A 883 -8.75 -0.71 36.20
N SER A 884 -8.20 0.48 36.44
CA SER A 884 -6.81 0.64 36.89
C SER A 884 -6.59 0.01 38.26
N SER A 885 -7.51 0.19 39.22
CA SER A 885 -7.42 -0.42 40.56
C SER A 885 -7.36 -1.95 40.51
N HIS A 886 -8.00 -2.57 39.52
CA HIS A 886 -7.97 -4.02 39.33
C HIS A 886 -6.71 -4.52 38.62
N ASN A 887 -5.95 -3.66 37.94
CA ASN A 887 -4.87 -4.08 37.04
C ASN A 887 -3.48 -3.54 37.41
N ILE A 888 -3.42 -2.49 38.23
CA ILE A 888 -2.17 -1.94 38.73
C ILE A 888 -1.47 -2.94 39.64
N GLY A 889 -0.17 -3.15 39.45
CA GLY A 889 0.63 -4.07 40.27
C GLY A 889 0.33 -5.57 40.09
N LYS A 890 -0.56 -5.98 39.17
CA LYS A 890 -0.74 -7.40 38.81
C LYS A 890 0.49 -7.91 38.05
N ILE A 891 1.44 -8.49 38.78
CA ILE A 891 2.56 -9.24 38.18
C ILE A 891 2.09 -10.68 37.94
N SER A 892 1.92 -11.07 36.68
CA SER A 892 1.55 -12.43 36.29
C SER A 892 2.73 -13.39 36.45
N ILE A 893 3.15 -13.67 37.69
CA ILE A 893 4.40 -14.41 38.00
C ILE A 893 4.26 -15.94 37.76
N SER A 894 3.06 -16.45 37.47
CA SER A 894 2.78 -17.90 37.44
C SER A 894 2.18 -18.45 36.13
N LEU A 895 2.31 -17.74 34.99
CA LEU A 895 1.75 -18.17 33.71
C LEU A 895 2.84 -18.76 32.80
N SER A 896 2.50 -19.78 32.01
CA SER A 896 3.34 -20.28 30.92
C SER A 896 3.58 -19.18 29.88
N SER A 897 4.61 -19.32 29.03
CA SER A 897 4.94 -18.33 27.99
C SER A 897 3.76 -18.04 27.04
N SER A 898 2.95 -19.05 26.70
CA SER A 898 1.73 -18.89 25.90
C SER A 898 0.66 -18.07 26.61
N LEU A 899 0.34 -18.42 27.85
CA LEU A 899 -0.67 -17.70 28.64
C LEU A 899 -0.24 -16.26 28.98
N LEU A 900 1.06 -16.01 29.11
CA LEU A 900 1.62 -14.65 29.22
C LEU A 900 1.38 -13.84 27.95
N SER A 901 1.54 -14.46 26.77
CA SER A 901 1.28 -13.77 25.50
C SER A 901 -0.20 -13.46 25.29
N GLU A 902 -1.10 -14.39 25.63
CA GLU A 902 -2.55 -14.16 25.57
C GLU A 902 -2.98 -13.06 26.54
N ALA A 903 -2.51 -13.11 27.79
CA ALA A 903 -2.80 -12.06 28.79
C ALA A 903 -2.26 -10.68 28.38
N LYS A 904 -1.09 -10.62 27.72
CA LYS A 904 -0.57 -9.37 27.13
C LYS A 904 -1.46 -8.88 25.99
N THR A 905 -1.97 -9.79 25.16
CA THR A 905 -2.84 -9.47 24.01
C THR A 905 -4.20 -8.93 24.48
N ASP A 906 -4.76 -9.48 25.55
CA ASP A 906 -6.01 -8.99 26.14
C ASP A 906 -5.82 -7.62 26.80
N LYS A 907 -4.77 -7.44 27.60
CA LYS A 907 -4.42 -6.11 28.15
C LYS A 907 -4.20 -5.06 27.06
N TYR A 908 -3.56 -5.44 25.96
CA TYR A 908 -3.39 -4.58 24.79
C TYR A 908 -4.74 -4.09 24.25
N LYS A 909 -5.74 -4.98 24.09
CA LYS A 909 -7.08 -4.61 23.59
C LYS A 909 -7.80 -3.67 24.53
N ASP A 910 -7.75 -3.92 25.84
CA ASP A 910 -8.38 -3.09 26.86
C ASP A 910 -7.78 -1.68 26.90
N LEU A 911 -6.45 -1.58 26.95
CA LEU A 911 -5.75 -0.29 27.00
C LEU A 911 -6.05 0.53 25.73
N ARG A 912 -6.12 -0.12 24.58
CA ARG A 912 -6.54 0.52 23.33
C ARG A 912 -7.97 1.08 23.42
N ALA A 913 -8.90 0.34 24.04
CA ALA A 913 -10.25 0.83 24.27
C ALA A 913 -10.27 2.05 25.22
N LEU A 914 -9.47 2.05 26.29
CA LEU A 914 -9.38 3.19 27.21
C LEU A 914 -8.77 4.45 26.55
N LEU A 915 -7.75 4.29 25.71
CA LEU A 915 -7.17 5.40 24.95
C LEU A 915 -8.17 5.95 23.93
N GLN A 916 -8.94 5.09 23.26
CA GLN A 916 -10.02 5.54 22.37
C GLN A 916 -11.12 6.28 23.15
N LEU A 917 -11.50 5.80 24.35
CA LEU A 917 -12.46 6.51 25.20
C LEU A 917 -12.00 7.93 25.52
N LEU A 918 -10.73 8.07 25.93
CA LEU A 918 -10.12 9.37 26.23
C LEU A 918 -10.09 10.28 24.99
N SER A 919 -9.78 9.71 23.81
CA SER A 919 -9.83 10.44 22.55
C SER A 919 -11.25 10.89 22.20
N ASN A 920 -12.27 10.06 22.43
CA ASN A 920 -13.66 10.42 22.16
C ASN A 920 -14.15 11.52 23.12
N LEU A 921 -13.68 11.56 24.37
CA LEU A 921 -14.01 12.66 25.27
C LEU A 921 -13.45 14.00 24.77
N CYS A 922 -12.25 14.02 24.18
CA CYS A 922 -11.68 15.24 23.57
C CYS A 922 -12.53 15.83 22.44
N SER A 923 -13.37 15.04 21.77
CA SER A 923 -14.14 15.51 20.62
C SER A 923 -15.21 16.54 20.99
N LYS A 924 -15.65 16.57 22.26
CA LYS A 924 -16.65 17.52 22.75
C LYS A 924 -16.25 18.98 22.56
N ASP A 925 -14.99 19.30 22.87
CA ASP A 925 -14.46 20.66 22.75
C ASP A 925 -14.20 21.05 21.29
N LEU A 926 -14.14 20.08 20.37
CA LEU A 926 -13.93 20.31 18.93
C LEU A 926 -15.25 20.44 18.16
N VAL A 927 -16.24 19.61 18.50
CA VAL A 927 -17.53 19.51 17.83
C VAL A 927 -18.63 19.45 18.89
N ASP A 928 -19.16 20.62 19.24
CA ASP A 928 -20.26 20.78 20.21
C ASP A 928 -21.55 21.24 19.52
N PHE A 929 -22.58 20.39 19.53
CA PHE A 929 -23.93 20.68 19.06
C PHE A 929 -24.90 21.05 20.19
N SER A 930 -24.42 21.23 21.42
CA SER A 930 -25.25 21.65 22.56
C SER A 930 -25.78 23.07 22.38
N SER A 931 -26.91 23.37 23.03
CA SER A 931 -27.58 24.67 22.93
C SER A 931 -27.12 25.72 23.95
N ASP A 932 -26.14 25.36 24.81
CA ASP A 932 -25.70 26.20 25.92
C ASP A 932 -24.85 27.39 25.44
N SER A 933 -25.16 28.57 25.98
CA SER A 933 -24.31 29.77 25.85
C SER A 933 -23.00 29.57 26.62
N ALA A 934 -21.89 30.11 26.11
CA ALA A 934 -20.51 30.01 26.61
C ALA A 934 -20.26 30.42 28.10
N ASP A 935 -21.29 30.78 28.86
CA ASP A 935 -21.22 31.29 30.24
C ASP A 935 -21.65 30.27 31.32
N SER A 936 -22.01 29.02 30.99
CA SER A 936 -22.19 27.96 31.99
C SER A 936 -20.83 27.38 32.42
N PRO A 937 -20.60 27.05 33.71
CA PRO A 937 -19.35 26.43 34.15
C PRO A 937 -19.26 25.00 33.61
N GLY A 938 -18.77 24.86 32.38
CA GLY A 938 -18.55 23.58 31.73
C GLY A 938 -17.50 22.73 32.45
N THR A 939 -17.63 21.41 32.35
CA THR A 939 -16.61 20.47 32.85
C THR A 939 -15.32 20.69 32.05
N ASN A 940 -14.17 20.83 32.71
CA ASN A 940 -12.90 20.98 32.01
C ASN A 940 -12.44 19.62 31.44
N ILE A 941 -12.81 19.34 30.20
CA ILE A 941 -12.57 18.05 29.54
C ILE A 941 -11.07 17.79 29.40
N SER A 942 -10.29 18.80 29.02
CA SER A 942 -8.82 18.67 28.92
C SER A 942 -8.21 18.13 30.22
N GLN A 943 -8.61 18.64 31.39
CA GLN A 943 -8.12 18.18 32.68
C GLN A 943 -8.49 16.72 32.96
N VAL A 944 -9.71 16.32 32.61
CA VAL A 944 -10.16 14.93 32.81
C VAL A 944 -9.40 13.97 31.91
N VAL A 945 -9.15 14.35 30.66
CA VAL A 945 -8.39 13.50 29.73
C VAL A 945 -6.92 13.38 30.19
N TYR A 946 -6.29 14.46 30.65
CA TYR A 946 -4.93 14.40 31.24
C TYR A 946 -4.89 13.52 32.48
N TYR A 947 -5.89 13.63 33.36
CA TYR A 947 -6.01 12.79 34.54
C TYR A 947 -6.24 11.31 34.17
N GLY A 948 -7.10 11.03 33.20
CA GLY A 948 -7.34 9.68 32.69
C GLY A 948 -6.11 9.07 32.03
N LEU A 949 -5.39 9.84 31.21
CA LEU A 949 -4.12 9.41 30.62
C LEU A 949 -3.08 9.10 31.70
N HIS A 950 -2.99 9.93 32.75
CA HIS A 950 -2.13 9.68 33.90
C HIS A 950 -2.47 8.37 34.63
N ILE A 951 -3.76 7.99 34.71
CA ILE A 951 -4.17 6.71 35.30
C ILE A 951 -3.82 5.51 34.41
N VAL A 952 -3.96 5.65 33.09
CA VAL A 952 -3.74 4.56 32.12
C VAL A 952 -2.25 4.31 31.85
N THR A 953 -1.45 5.37 31.84
CA THR A 953 -0.05 5.29 31.40
C THR A 953 0.82 4.30 32.20
N PRO A 954 0.71 4.20 33.55
CA PRO A 954 1.43 3.18 34.32
C PRO A 954 1.10 1.73 33.93
N LEU A 955 -0.01 1.50 33.23
CA LEU A 955 -0.40 0.18 32.73
C LEU A 955 0.25 -0.15 31.36
N ILE A 956 0.77 0.85 30.65
CA ILE A 956 1.43 0.72 29.34
C ILE A 956 2.93 0.49 29.55
N THR A 957 3.34 -0.78 29.51
CA THR A 957 4.77 -1.16 29.59
C THR A 957 5.48 -1.01 28.23
N LEU A 958 6.82 -0.91 28.23
CA LEU A 958 7.63 -0.90 27.00
C LEU A 958 7.39 -2.12 26.10
N ASP A 959 7.10 -3.29 26.70
CA ASP A 959 6.73 -4.49 25.95
C ASP A 959 5.39 -4.35 25.22
N LEU A 960 4.44 -3.59 25.76
CA LEU A 960 3.13 -3.35 25.14
C LEU A 960 3.24 -2.30 24.02
N LEU A 961 4.20 -1.37 24.08
CA LEU A 961 4.47 -0.43 22.99
C LEU A 961 5.05 -1.10 21.74
N LYS A 962 5.51 -2.37 21.84
CA LYS A 962 5.86 -3.18 20.65
C LYS A 962 4.65 -3.51 19.79
N TYR A 963 3.41 -3.39 20.30
CA TYR A 963 2.20 -3.52 19.49
C TYR A 963 1.92 -2.20 18.75
N PRO A 964 2.07 -2.15 17.41
CA PRO A 964 2.09 -0.88 16.67
C PRO A 964 0.83 -0.02 16.86
N LYS A 965 -0.35 -0.65 16.85
CA LYS A 965 -1.64 0.06 17.01
C LYS A 965 -1.80 0.72 18.38
N LEU A 966 -1.31 0.09 19.45
CA LEU A 966 -1.37 0.68 20.79
C LEU A 966 -0.37 1.82 20.93
N CYS A 967 0.83 1.64 20.38
CA CYS A 967 1.84 2.69 20.33
C CYS A 967 1.28 3.92 19.59
N TYR A 968 0.73 3.72 18.40
CA TYR A 968 0.08 4.76 17.61
C TYR A 968 -1.04 5.46 18.38
N ASP A 969 -2.01 4.73 18.93
CA ASP A 969 -3.15 5.34 19.64
C ASP A 969 -2.69 6.15 20.88
N TYR A 970 -1.65 5.68 21.58
CA TYR A 970 -1.07 6.37 22.73
C TYR A 970 -0.38 7.69 22.32
N PHE A 971 0.50 7.65 21.32
CA PHE A 971 1.16 8.85 20.83
C PHE A 971 0.19 9.80 20.11
N SER A 972 -0.89 9.29 19.51
CA SER A 972 -1.92 10.07 18.82
C SER A 972 -2.71 10.91 19.80
N LEU A 973 -3.20 10.27 20.86
CA LEU A 973 -3.88 10.97 21.93
C LEU A 973 -2.94 12.00 22.58
N LEU A 974 -1.70 11.62 22.89
CA LEU A 974 -0.74 12.54 23.50
C LEU A 974 -0.46 13.76 22.60
N SER A 975 -0.19 13.54 21.31
CA SER A 975 0.05 14.63 20.35
C SER A 975 -1.14 15.56 20.25
N HIS A 976 -2.34 14.99 20.10
CA HIS A 976 -3.58 15.76 20.04
C HIS A 976 -3.78 16.63 21.29
N MET A 977 -3.58 16.08 22.48
CA MET A 977 -3.73 16.81 23.73
C MET A 977 -2.74 17.96 23.89
N LEU A 978 -1.51 17.78 23.42
CA LEU A 978 -0.46 18.81 23.46
C LEU A 978 -0.69 19.90 22.41
N GLU A 979 -1.25 19.55 21.25
CA GLU A 979 -1.59 20.48 20.18
C GLU A 979 -2.81 21.34 20.51
N VAL A 980 -3.84 20.75 21.10
CA VAL A 980 -5.11 21.44 21.36
C VAL A 980 -5.14 22.14 22.74
N TYR A 981 -4.55 21.53 23.78
CA TYR A 981 -4.61 22.05 25.17
C TYR A 981 -3.22 22.26 25.81
N PRO A 982 -2.29 22.98 25.18
CA PRO A 982 -0.94 23.18 25.73
C PRO A 982 -0.94 23.91 27.08
N GLU A 983 -1.92 24.76 27.37
CA GLU A 983 -2.07 25.48 28.64
C GLU A 983 -2.37 24.56 29.83
N THR A 984 -2.98 23.40 29.60
CA THR A 984 -3.25 22.42 30.66
C THR A 984 -1.96 21.71 31.07
N VAL A 985 -1.00 21.56 30.15
CA VAL A 985 0.35 21.02 30.43
C VAL A 985 1.08 21.85 31.49
N ALA A 986 0.96 23.18 31.42
CA ALA A 986 1.56 24.10 32.38
C ALA A 986 0.98 23.94 33.81
N LYS A 987 -0.21 23.34 33.94
CA LYS A 987 -0.92 23.13 35.21
C LYS A 987 -0.70 21.72 35.79
N LEU A 988 -0.01 20.84 35.07
CA LEU A 988 0.28 19.49 35.54
C LEU A 988 1.23 19.51 36.75
N ASN A 989 1.12 18.49 37.60
CA ASN A 989 2.10 18.26 38.67
C ASN A 989 3.46 17.83 38.07
N LYS A 990 4.53 17.88 38.88
CA LYS A 990 5.89 17.59 38.41
C LYS A 990 6.06 16.17 37.85
N GLU A 991 5.43 15.18 38.48
CA GLU A 991 5.53 13.78 38.05
C GLU A 991 4.89 13.57 36.67
N ALA A 992 3.65 14.01 36.48
CA ALA A 992 2.93 13.91 35.22
C ALA A 992 3.64 14.68 34.09
N PHE A 993 4.14 15.88 34.39
CA PHE A 993 4.89 16.68 33.44
C PHE A 993 6.19 15.97 33.02
N SER A 994 6.98 15.48 33.98
CA SER A 994 8.23 14.72 33.68
C SER A 994 7.97 13.49 32.82
N HIS A 995 6.84 12.82 33.05
CA HIS A 995 6.45 11.65 32.28
C HIS A 995 6.14 12.00 30.82
N VAL A 996 5.34 13.04 30.56
CA VAL A 996 5.05 13.53 29.21
C VAL A 996 6.33 13.86 28.45
N ILE A 997 7.26 14.57 29.09
CA ILE A 997 8.54 14.94 28.49
C ILE A 997 9.38 13.69 28.17
N GLY A 998 9.47 12.73 29.10
CA GLY A 998 10.17 11.46 28.87
C GLY A 998 9.57 10.63 27.72
N THR A 999 8.24 10.63 27.58
CA THR A 999 7.56 9.95 26.47
C THR A 999 7.88 10.58 25.12
N ILE A 1000 7.92 11.91 25.03
CA ILE A 1000 8.31 12.62 23.79
C ILE A 1000 9.77 12.33 23.44
N GLU A 1001 10.67 12.34 24.42
CA GLU A 1001 12.09 12.02 24.20
C GLU A 1001 12.28 10.58 23.71
N PHE A 1002 11.54 9.62 24.28
CA PHE A 1002 11.51 8.25 23.80
C PHE A 1002 10.97 8.15 22.36
N GLY A 1003 9.88 8.84 22.04
CA GLY A 1003 9.24 8.81 20.71
C GLY A 1003 10.06 9.47 19.60
N LEU A 1004 10.87 10.49 19.92
CA LEU A 1004 11.78 11.13 18.95
C LEU A 1004 12.86 10.19 18.39
N HIS A 1005 13.25 9.16 19.14
CA HIS A 1005 14.25 8.17 18.76
C HIS A 1005 13.63 6.80 18.42
N HIS A 1006 12.33 6.77 18.15
CA HIS A 1006 11.61 5.56 17.78
C HIS A 1006 11.95 5.12 16.34
N GLN A 1007 11.73 3.85 16.00
CA GLN A 1007 11.99 3.34 14.64
C GLN A 1007 10.87 3.69 13.64
N ASP A 1008 9.67 3.93 14.15
CA ASP A 1008 8.48 4.28 13.38
C ASP A 1008 8.44 5.78 13.10
N THR A 1009 8.43 6.15 11.82
CA THR A 1009 8.41 7.55 11.36
C THR A 1009 7.14 8.28 11.78
N GLU A 1010 5.99 7.61 11.88
CA GLU A 1010 4.74 8.28 12.30
C GLU A 1010 4.82 8.73 13.76
N VAL A 1011 5.39 7.88 14.64
CA VAL A 1011 5.59 8.21 16.06
C VAL A 1011 6.53 9.41 16.22
N ILE A 1012 7.63 9.44 15.46
CA ILE A 1012 8.56 10.59 15.46
C ILE A 1012 7.80 11.85 15.03
N ASP A 1013 7.03 11.77 13.95
CA ASP A 1013 6.29 12.90 13.40
C ASP A 1013 5.29 13.48 14.42
N MET A 1014 4.56 12.62 15.13
CA MET A 1014 3.63 13.02 16.20
C MET A 1014 4.37 13.67 17.39
N CYS A 1015 5.55 13.16 17.76
CA CYS A 1015 6.39 13.79 18.77
C CYS A 1015 6.91 15.17 18.32
N LEU A 1016 7.24 15.33 17.04
CA LEU A 1016 7.64 16.63 16.47
C LEU A 1016 6.49 17.64 16.49
N ARG A 1017 5.27 17.23 16.12
CA ARG A 1017 4.07 18.07 16.22
C ARG A 1017 3.77 18.47 17.68
N SER A 1018 3.91 17.52 18.60
CA SER A 1018 3.81 17.75 20.05
C SER A 1018 4.81 18.82 20.53
N LEU A 1019 6.08 18.70 20.13
CA LEU A 1019 7.13 19.66 20.48
C LEU A 1019 6.88 21.03 19.89
N ARG A 1020 6.45 21.10 18.62
CA ARG A 1020 6.03 22.34 17.99
C ARG A 1020 4.96 23.04 18.83
N ALA A 1021 3.93 22.32 19.26
CA ALA A 1021 2.83 22.89 20.02
C ALA A 1021 3.29 23.46 21.38
N ILE A 1022 4.02 22.65 22.16
CA ILE A 1022 4.54 23.07 23.48
C ILE A 1022 5.46 24.29 23.35
N ALA A 1023 6.41 24.26 22.40
CA ALA A 1023 7.36 25.36 22.22
C ALA A 1023 6.66 26.63 21.71
N SER A 1024 5.70 26.49 20.79
CA SER A 1024 4.93 27.64 20.27
C SER A 1024 4.08 28.29 21.36
N TYR A 1025 3.43 27.49 22.21
CA TYR A 1025 2.68 27.98 23.36
C TYR A 1025 3.57 28.72 24.34
N HIS A 1026 4.71 28.12 24.73
CA HIS A 1026 5.66 28.74 25.64
C HIS A 1026 6.14 30.11 25.11
N TYR A 1027 6.51 30.17 23.83
CA TYR A 1027 6.97 31.40 23.20
C TYR A 1027 5.87 32.47 23.12
N ALA A 1028 4.65 32.09 22.76
CA ALA A 1028 3.53 33.04 22.65
C ALA A 1028 3.13 33.62 24.02
N ASP A 1029 3.06 32.78 25.06
CA ASP A 1029 2.61 33.20 26.39
C ASP A 1029 3.68 34.03 27.12
N THR A 1030 4.96 33.71 26.96
CA THR A 1030 6.07 34.53 27.50
C THR A 1030 6.16 35.90 26.82
N ASN A 1031 5.98 35.98 25.50
CA ASN A 1031 5.87 37.27 24.79
C ASN A 1031 4.63 38.08 25.23
N GLY A 1032 3.57 37.41 25.67
CA GLY A 1032 2.39 38.00 26.29
C GLY A 1032 2.60 38.47 27.74
N GLY A 1033 3.81 38.35 28.30
CA GLY A 1033 4.16 38.78 29.66
C GLY A 1033 3.76 37.79 30.77
N ARG A 1034 3.41 36.54 30.41
CA ARG A 1034 3.06 35.46 31.34
C ARG A 1034 4.22 34.47 31.50
N LEU A 1035 4.07 33.52 32.41
CA LEU A 1035 5.14 32.57 32.77
C LEU A 1035 5.26 31.37 31.80
N GLY A 1036 4.40 31.26 30.78
CA GLY A 1036 4.41 30.13 29.85
C GLY A 1036 4.19 28.80 30.55
N LEU A 1037 5.18 27.89 30.46
CA LEU A 1037 5.14 26.59 31.14
C LEU A 1037 5.46 26.69 32.65
N GLY A 1038 5.58 27.90 33.21
CA GLY A 1038 5.76 28.13 34.64
C GLY A 1038 7.10 27.61 35.17
N SER A 1039 7.09 27.10 36.40
CA SER A 1039 8.27 26.49 37.04
C SER A 1039 8.84 25.32 36.24
N ASN A 1040 8.05 24.68 35.38
CA ASN A 1040 8.45 23.52 34.61
C ASN A 1040 9.38 23.91 33.43
N ALA A 1041 9.30 25.15 32.92
CA ALA A 1041 10.25 25.65 31.91
C ALA A 1041 11.63 25.98 32.49
N ALA A 1042 11.73 26.29 33.78
CA ALA A 1042 12.98 26.67 34.44
C ALA A 1042 14.01 25.52 34.48
N GLU A 1043 13.61 24.29 34.17
CA GLU A 1043 14.46 23.10 34.14
C GLU A 1043 15.26 22.94 32.81
N GLY A 1044 15.15 23.89 31.87
CA GLY A 1044 15.96 23.88 30.64
C GLY A 1044 15.54 22.84 29.59
N ILE A 1045 14.30 22.36 29.68
CA ILE A 1045 13.75 21.26 28.88
C ILE A 1045 13.66 21.59 27.39
N LEU A 1046 13.23 22.81 27.04
CA LEU A 1046 13.23 23.27 25.65
C LEU A 1046 14.65 23.26 25.07
N GLY A 1047 15.65 23.58 25.88
CA GLY A 1047 17.06 23.46 25.52
C GLY A 1047 17.54 22.01 25.36
N GLN A 1048 16.98 21.04 26.09
CA GLN A 1048 17.26 19.62 25.88
C GLN A 1048 16.68 19.14 24.54
N PHE A 1049 15.44 19.47 24.23
CA PHE A 1049 14.83 19.14 22.93
C PHE A 1049 15.50 19.83 21.75
N LEU A 1050 15.95 21.08 21.91
CA LEU A 1050 16.73 21.75 20.89
C LEU A 1050 18.02 20.97 20.57
N ARG A 1051 18.73 20.47 21.59
CA ARG A 1051 19.93 19.64 21.39
C ARG A 1051 19.60 18.32 20.71
N SER A 1052 18.59 17.61 21.21
CA SER A 1052 18.16 16.31 20.66
C SER A 1052 17.71 16.45 19.20
N LEU A 1053 16.91 17.46 18.87
CA LEU A 1053 16.43 17.68 17.49
C LEU A 1053 17.55 18.10 16.54
N LEU A 1054 18.49 18.94 16.98
CA LEU A 1054 19.68 19.25 16.17
C LEU A 1054 20.57 18.02 16.00
N GLN A 1055 20.69 17.16 17.01
CA GLN A 1055 21.43 15.92 16.90
C GLN A 1055 20.78 14.95 15.90
N LEU A 1056 19.47 14.76 16.00
CA LEU A 1056 18.67 13.96 15.08
C LEU A 1056 18.85 14.45 13.62
N LEU A 1057 18.70 15.75 13.39
CA LEU A 1057 18.76 16.33 12.04
C LEU A 1057 20.17 16.37 11.44
N LEU A 1058 21.22 16.54 12.25
CA LEU A 1058 22.58 16.74 11.76
C LEU A 1058 23.39 15.43 11.70
N PHE A 1059 23.14 14.49 12.60
CA PHE A 1059 24.03 13.34 12.81
C PHE A 1059 23.35 11.97 12.68
N GLU A 1060 22.05 11.87 12.92
CA GLU A 1060 21.35 10.58 12.89
C GLU A 1060 20.75 10.28 11.51
N ASP A 1061 20.38 9.02 11.29
CA ASP A 1061 19.67 8.57 10.10
C ASP A 1061 18.16 8.68 10.33
N TYR A 1062 17.45 9.35 9.41
CA TYR A 1062 16.02 9.63 9.52
C TYR A 1062 15.39 9.73 8.13
N SER A 1063 14.07 9.50 8.02
CA SER A 1063 13.33 9.65 6.76
C SER A 1063 13.26 11.14 6.35
N PRO A 1064 13.56 11.49 5.08
CA PRO A 1064 13.47 12.88 4.62
C PRO A 1064 12.05 13.48 4.74
N ASP A 1065 11.01 12.64 4.85
CA ASP A 1065 9.62 13.09 5.03
C ASP A 1065 9.42 13.87 6.34
N LEU A 1066 10.25 13.60 7.36
CA LEU A 1066 10.21 14.24 8.67
C LEU A 1066 10.76 15.67 8.68
N ILE A 1067 11.45 16.12 7.62
CA ILE A 1067 12.12 17.44 7.59
C ILE A 1067 11.10 18.57 7.81
N SER A 1068 9.90 18.45 7.23
CA SER A 1068 8.88 19.50 7.36
C SER A 1068 8.40 19.66 8.79
N SER A 1069 8.09 18.55 9.47
CA SER A 1069 7.63 18.55 10.86
C SER A 1069 8.74 18.91 11.83
N ALA A 1070 9.96 18.46 11.57
CA ALA A 1070 11.14 18.84 12.34
C ALA A 1070 11.44 20.34 12.22
N ALA A 1071 11.27 20.93 11.03
CA ALA A 1071 11.39 22.37 10.85
C ALA A 1071 10.36 23.13 11.68
N ASP A 1072 9.11 22.67 11.69
CA ASP A 1072 8.06 23.29 12.46
C ASP A 1072 8.30 23.19 13.97
N ALA A 1073 8.88 22.10 14.45
CA ALA A 1073 9.27 21.95 15.85
C ALA A 1073 10.49 22.82 16.21
N LEU A 1074 11.46 22.90 15.31
CA LEU A 1074 12.73 23.59 15.54
C LEU A 1074 12.58 25.11 15.60
N LEU A 1075 11.75 25.71 14.74
CA LEU A 1075 11.55 27.17 14.71
C LEU A 1075 11.17 27.78 16.08
N PRO A 1076 10.09 27.34 16.76
CA PRO A 1076 9.74 27.89 18.07
C PRO A 1076 10.80 27.57 19.14
N LEU A 1077 11.47 26.41 19.09
CA LEU A 1077 12.57 26.09 20.00
C LEU A 1077 13.74 27.05 19.86
N LEU A 1078 14.12 27.40 18.61
CA LEU A 1078 15.17 28.39 18.33
C LEU A 1078 14.82 29.77 18.87
N LEU A 1079 13.56 30.18 18.75
CA LEU A 1079 13.09 31.47 19.25
C LEU A 1079 13.07 31.53 20.78
N CYS A 1080 12.76 30.42 21.46
CA CYS A 1080 12.83 30.32 22.92
C CYS A 1080 14.27 30.32 23.45
N GLU A 1081 15.18 29.59 22.78
CA GLU A 1081 16.52 29.27 23.29
C GLU A 1081 17.65 29.85 22.42
N GLN A 1082 17.54 31.13 22.05
CA GLN A 1082 18.48 31.79 21.12
C GLN A 1082 19.93 31.73 21.60
N THR A 1083 20.18 31.91 22.91
CA THR A 1083 21.53 31.90 23.49
C THR A 1083 22.16 30.51 23.42
N LEU A 1084 21.35 29.46 23.60
CA LEU A 1084 21.81 28.08 23.50
C LEU A 1084 22.08 27.71 22.04
N TYR A 1085 21.21 28.09 21.11
CA TYR A 1085 21.44 27.87 19.68
C TYR A 1085 22.74 28.52 19.21
N GLN A 1086 22.99 29.78 19.58
CA GLN A 1086 24.24 30.49 19.24
C GLN A 1086 25.46 29.75 19.79
N ARG A 1087 25.40 29.25 21.03
CA ARG A 1087 26.47 28.47 21.65
C ARG A 1087 26.71 27.15 20.91
N LEU A 1088 25.67 26.38 20.63
CA LEU A 1088 25.75 25.11 19.89
C LEU A 1088 26.29 25.34 18.46
N GLY A 1089 25.84 26.40 17.79
CA GLY A 1089 26.35 26.80 16.49
C GLY A 1089 27.85 27.14 16.53
N HIS A 1090 28.29 27.91 17.53
CA HIS A 1090 29.71 28.20 17.73
C HIS A 1090 30.54 26.95 18.01
N GLU A 1091 30.06 26.04 18.88
CA GLU A 1091 30.72 24.77 19.16
C GLU A 1091 30.85 23.90 17.88
N LEU A 1092 29.81 23.84 17.05
CA LEU A 1092 29.85 23.12 15.77
C LEU A 1092 30.84 23.75 14.77
N ILE A 1093 30.88 25.09 14.70
CA ILE A 1093 31.83 25.84 13.86
C ILE A 1093 33.27 25.62 14.33
N GLU A 1094 33.53 25.61 15.63
CA GLU A 1094 34.86 25.38 16.18
C GLU A 1094 35.35 23.94 15.98
N ARG A 1095 34.44 22.96 16.08
CA ARG A 1095 34.74 21.55 15.85
C ARG A 1095 35.06 21.22 14.39
N GLN A 1096 34.76 22.10 13.43
CA GLN A 1096 35.00 21.87 12.01
C GLN A 1096 36.47 22.21 11.63
N PRO A 1097 37.34 21.21 11.34
CA PRO A 1097 38.76 21.45 11.02
C PRO A 1097 38.99 22.17 9.68
N ASN A 1098 38.10 22.00 8.68
CA ASN A 1098 38.31 22.56 7.35
C ASN A 1098 37.83 24.04 7.30
N PRO A 1099 38.69 25.02 6.96
CA PRO A 1099 38.32 26.44 6.96
C PRO A 1099 37.21 26.78 5.95
N THR A 1100 37.16 26.07 4.82
CA THR A 1100 36.10 26.25 3.81
C THR A 1100 34.76 25.74 4.32
N PHE A 1101 34.73 24.55 4.93
CA PHE A 1101 33.50 24.02 5.53
C PHE A 1101 33.10 24.81 6.78
N LYS A 1102 34.06 25.36 7.53
CA LYS A 1102 33.81 26.26 8.66
C LYS A 1102 33.11 27.54 8.21
N SER A 1103 33.56 28.16 7.12
CA SER A 1103 32.89 29.32 6.53
C SER A 1103 31.50 28.97 5.96
N ARG A 1104 31.36 27.83 5.28
CA ARG A 1104 30.07 27.37 4.75
C ARG A 1104 29.08 27.07 5.88
N LEU A 1105 29.50 26.38 6.92
CA LEU A 1105 28.70 26.09 8.11
C LEU A 1105 28.27 27.39 8.81
N ALA A 1106 29.17 28.36 8.96
CA ALA A 1106 28.84 29.66 9.53
C ALA A 1106 27.80 30.43 8.69
N ASN A 1107 27.98 30.44 7.36
CA ASN A 1107 27.03 31.07 6.43
C ASN A 1107 25.67 30.37 6.43
N ALA A 1108 25.65 29.03 6.48
CA ALA A 1108 24.45 28.22 6.49
C ALA A 1108 23.67 28.39 7.81
N LEU A 1109 24.35 28.38 8.96
CA LEU A 1109 23.75 28.66 10.28
C LEU A 1109 23.18 30.08 10.37
N HIS A 1110 23.87 31.05 9.76
CA HIS A 1110 23.36 32.42 9.66
C HIS A 1110 22.09 32.46 8.78
N SER A 1111 22.19 31.91 7.56
CA SER A 1111 21.10 31.87 6.57
C SER A 1111 19.86 31.15 7.08
N LEU A 1112 20.02 30.10 7.91
CA LEU A 1112 18.90 29.39 8.53
C LEU A 1112 17.95 30.34 9.28
N THR A 1113 18.51 31.34 9.97
CA THR A 1113 17.78 32.30 10.80
C THR A 1113 17.54 33.67 10.15
N SER A 1114 18.28 34.05 9.11
CA SER A 1114 18.21 35.39 8.51
C SER A 1114 17.76 35.44 7.04
N ALA A 1115 17.77 34.32 6.33
CA ALA A 1115 17.37 34.28 4.92
C ALA A 1115 15.86 34.43 4.72
N ASN A 1116 15.46 34.90 3.54
CA ASN A 1116 14.07 35.00 3.09
C ASN A 1116 13.17 35.88 3.98
N GLN A 1117 13.76 36.83 4.73
CA GLN A 1117 13.05 37.76 5.63
C GLN A 1117 12.25 37.06 6.73
N LEU A 1118 12.82 36.00 7.32
CA LEU A 1118 12.25 35.33 8.49
C LEU A 1118 12.12 36.34 9.65
N SER A 1119 10.92 36.44 10.22
CA SER A 1119 10.65 37.27 11.39
C SER A 1119 10.47 36.43 12.65
N SER A 1120 10.42 37.07 13.83
CA SER A 1120 10.28 36.39 15.12
C SER A 1120 8.83 35.97 15.45
N THR A 1121 7.93 35.93 14.46
CA THR A 1121 6.53 35.52 14.63
C THR A 1121 6.32 34.06 14.19
N LEU A 1122 5.33 33.38 14.77
CA LEU A 1122 4.99 31.99 14.45
C LEU A 1122 3.78 31.90 13.51
N ASP A 1123 3.81 32.63 12.39
CA ASP A 1123 2.74 32.59 11.39
C ASP A 1123 3.00 31.52 10.30
N ARG A 1124 1.94 31.15 9.55
CA ARG A 1124 2.04 30.13 8.48
C ARG A 1124 3.12 30.48 7.44
N LYS A 1125 3.33 31.77 7.19
CA LYS A 1125 4.33 32.27 6.25
C LYS A 1125 5.75 31.98 6.74
N ASN A 1126 6.08 32.28 7.99
CA ASN A 1126 7.39 31.99 8.56
C ASN A 1126 7.67 30.50 8.68
N PHE A 1127 6.68 29.66 9.00
CA PHE A 1127 6.86 28.20 8.94
C PHE A 1127 7.26 27.73 7.54
N HIS A 1128 6.57 28.20 6.49
CA HIS A 1128 6.92 27.84 5.11
C HIS A 1128 8.32 28.32 4.71
N ILE A 1129 8.67 29.56 5.10
CA ILE A 1129 10.01 30.12 4.87
C ILE A 1129 11.06 29.29 5.60
N PHE A 1130 10.85 28.96 6.87
CA PHE A 1130 11.80 28.22 7.68
C PHE A 1130 11.97 26.78 7.19
N ARG A 1131 10.91 26.09 6.77
CA ARG A 1131 11.01 24.78 6.10
C ARG A 1131 11.94 24.82 4.89
N LYS A 1132 11.81 25.84 4.06
CA LYS A 1132 12.69 26.05 2.91
C LYS A 1132 14.13 26.31 3.35
N ASN A 1133 14.33 27.20 4.33
CA ASN A 1133 15.65 27.50 4.88
C ASN A 1133 16.32 26.26 5.49
N LEU A 1134 15.59 25.46 6.28
CA LEU A 1134 16.09 24.25 6.90
C LEU A 1134 16.42 23.18 5.85
N ASN A 1135 15.56 23.00 4.84
CA ASN A 1135 15.85 22.06 3.77
C ASN A 1135 17.14 22.44 3.03
N SER A 1136 17.29 23.72 2.65
CA SER A 1136 18.54 24.21 2.05
C SER A 1136 19.75 24.05 2.99
N PHE A 1137 19.58 24.32 4.28
CA PHE A 1137 20.63 24.14 5.30
C PHE A 1137 21.06 22.67 5.42
N LEU A 1138 20.12 21.72 5.52
CA LEU A 1138 20.42 20.29 5.65
C LEU A 1138 21.06 19.75 4.38
N ILE A 1139 20.55 20.17 3.21
CA ILE A 1139 21.15 19.88 1.91
C ILE A 1139 22.60 20.36 1.91
N GLU A 1140 22.86 21.60 2.34
CA GLU A 1140 24.22 22.16 2.31
C GLU A 1140 25.17 21.49 3.30
N VAL A 1141 24.71 21.22 4.53
CA VAL A 1141 25.56 20.99 5.70
C VAL A 1141 25.69 19.51 6.09
N ARG A 1142 24.62 18.71 6.01
CA ARG A 1142 24.58 17.34 6.56
C ARG A 1142 25.66 16.45 5.96
N GLY A 1143 25.90 16.56 4.64
CA GLY A 1143 26.86 15.74 3.92
C GLY A 1143 28.30 15.85 4.44
N PHE A 1144 28.75 17.05 4.84
CA PHE A 1144 30.10 17.25 5.37
C PHE A 1144 30.19 17.19 6.90
N LEU A 1145 29.06 17.19 7.62
CA LEU A 1145 29.05 17.00 9.09
C LEU A 1145 29.04 15.52 9.49
N GLN A 1146 28.44 14.65 8.67
CA GLN A 1146 28.43 13.20 8.91
C GLN A 1146 29.73 12.51 8.47
N THR A 1147 30.57 13.19 7.71
CA THR A 1147 31.91 12.70 7.35
C THR A 1147 32.87 12.99 8.51
N LYS A 1148 33.21 11.94 9.26
CA LYS A 1148 34.29 11.98 10.28
C LYS A 1148 35.66 12.20 9.64
#